data_AF-A0A2U4AGW3-F1
#
_entry.id   AF-A0A2U4AGW3-F1
#
_cell.length_a   1.000
_cell.length_b   1.000
_cell.length_c   1.000
_cell.angle_alpha   90.00
_cell.angle_beta   90.00
_cell.angle_gamma   90.00
#
_symmetry.space_group_name_H-M   'P 1'
#
loop_
_entity.id
_entity.type
_entity.pdbx_description
1 polymer ?
#
loop_
_entity_poly.entity_id
_entity_poly.type
_entity_poly.pdbx_seq_one_letter_code
_entity_poly.pdbx_strand_id
1 'polypeptide(L)'
;MKIAAVPMLLTLALCLIQDAASEGENQDICSDFRPYVKDGRLGCTRENEPVLGLDGKTHVNKCVMCAELFLKEAEENAKREGETRIRRTAEKDFCKEYENQVRNGRLFCTRESEPVRGPDGRMHGNKCALCAEIFKQHFSEEKNKADERLRKAKEKVKRETEKLCSEYQDHAMNGIPFCTKENYPIRGPDGKMHGNLCSMCQDFYQAKAEEKKKAEAKARSKREPGRVDSYAPCRPYLKFMTNGILPCTKEINPTKGPDGKMYNSPCSMCATMLQAEKKEKKNREDESKNKRQSENTSSFEELCREYRKSMKNGHLLCTRENDPIQGPDGKEHVNLCFMCEALFQQEERARAKAKRQTAKELCREYRNYVRNGRLPCTTENDPIEGPDGKIHGNTCFMCAAFFQQEAKEEEAESKRPKRGAEKDTCSEFRRLLKNGSLFCTRENDPVRGPDGKTHGNKCAMCKEVLQKEDEARKRKEKERKEKEDQRKAVRSGRKRGRRGKAEDQCAEYRKQMKNGPLSCTREIDPVRNENGKSYNNKCAMCKEKLQKEAEENKKNSRNRSNGNESALGKDVCDQFRSQMENGQLTCTQESDPVQGPDGRTHGNICAMCKEKLGREAAKRKTKEQDYMTNTVEKNNGKENSEMCKHYRVLPRMGYLCPVDLQPVCGDDGQTYGNPCRLCHENLIRQTNIRIRSEGRCEESNTETTPLSMPASVK
;
A
#
# COMPACT_ATOMS: atom_id res chain seq x y z
N MET A 1 -35.45 72.90 -23.10
CA MET A 1 -36.70 72.24 -22.66
C MET A 1 -36.50 70.73 -22.65
N LYS A 2 -36.88 70.10 -21.54
CA LYS A 2 -37.12 68.65 -21.29
C LYS A 2 -35.85 67.78 -21.22
N ILE A 3 -35.27 67.47 -20.05
CA ILE A 3 -35.75 66.80 -18.82
C ILE A 3 -35.64 65.26 -18.91
N ALA A 4 -34.80 64.75 -18.00
CA ALA A 4 -34.82 63.49 -17.25
C ALA A 4 -35.08 62.16 -17.96
N ALA A 5 -34.07 61.28 -17.92
CA ALA A 5 -34.23 59.85 -17.64
C ALA A 5 -32.87 59.20 -17.31
N VAL A 6 -32.15 59.71 -16.30
CA VAL A 6 -30.99 59.01 -15.71
C VAL A 6 -31.05 59.13 -14.18
N PRO A 7 -32.12 58.61 -13.55
CA PRO A 7 -31.90 57.79 -12.35
C PRO A 7 -33.02 56.76 -12.12
N MET A 8 -33.09 55.68 -12.91
CA MET A 8 -34.00 54.54 -12.66
C MET A 8 -33.37 53.16 -12.91
N LEU A 9 -32.12 53.10 -13.38
CA LEU A 9 -31.39 51.83 -13.56
C LEU A 9 -30.30 51.60 -12.50
N LEU A 10 -29.99 52.61 -11.68
CA LEU A 10 -29.09 52.44 -10.53
C LEU A 10 -29.81 51.92 -9.27
N THR A 11 -31.14 51.93 -9.24
CA THR A 11 -31.95 51.44 -8.10
C THR A 11 -32.36 49.98 -8.23
N LEU A 12 -32.29 49.36 -9.41
CA LEU A 12 -32.52 47.92 -9.60
C LEU A 12 -31.25 47.07 -9.47
N ALA A 13 -30.05 47.67 -9.60
CA ALA A 13 -28.78 46.97 -9.39
C ALA A 13 -28.31 46.95 -7.92
N LEU A 14 -28.90 47.78 -7.04
CA LEU A 14 -28.66 47.75 -5.59
C LEU A 14 -29.58 46.80 -4.81
N CYS A 15 -30.53 46.13 -5.48
CA CYS A 15 -31.36 45.08 -4.86
C CYS A 15 -30.87 43.65 -5.11
N LEU A 16 -29.76 43.43 -5.83
CA LEU A 16 -29.18 42.10 -6.06
C LEU A 16 -27.77 41.92 -5.45
N ILE A 17 -27.36 42.85 -4.59
CA ILE A 17 -26.15 42.72 -3.76
C ILE A 17 -26.51 43.08 -2.31
N GLN A 18 -27.47 42.35 -1.76
CA GLN A 18 -27.66 42.18 -0.31
C GLN A 18 -28.04 40.72 -0.07
N ASP A 19 -27.08 39.83 -0.22
CA ASP A 19 -27.05 38.50 0.42
C ASP A 19 -25.61 37.95 0.46
N ALA A 20 -24.63 38.86 0.55
CA ALA A 20 -23.23 38.53 0.74
C ALA A 20 -22.70 39.33 1.94
N ALA A 21 -23.25 39.04 3.12
CA ALA A 21 -22.75 39.52 4.40
C ALA A 21 -23.15 38.57 5.53
N SER A 22 -22.56 37.37 5.57
CA SER A 22 -22.21 36.69 6.83
C SER A 22 -21.27 35.49 6.59
N GLU A 23 -20.12 35.73 5.95
CA GLU A 23 -18.92 34.99 6.36
C GLU A 23 -18.43 35.58 7.69
N GLY A 24 -19.24 35.36 8.73
CA GLY A 24 -18.82 35.46 10.13
C GLY A 24 -18.60 34.03 10.60
N GLU A 25 -17.47 33.80 11.26
CA GLU A 25 -17.09 32.53 11.87
C GLU A 25 -18.31 31.81 12.48
N ASN A 26 -18.51 30.53 12.12
CA ASN A 26 -19.36 29.62 12.90
C ASN A 26 -18.69 29.38 14.27
N GLN A 27 -18.66 30.42 15.09
CA GLN A 27 -18.26 30.33 16.47
C GLN A 27 -19.50 29.86 17.22
N ASP A 28 -19.51 28.56 17.50
CA ASP A 28 -20.55 27.90 18.28
C ASP A 28 -20.79 28.67 19.58
N ILE A 29 -21.86 29.45 19.64
CA ILE A 29 -22.21 30.37 20.74
C ILE A 29 -22.30 29.59 22.08
N CYS A 30 -22.57 28.28 21.99
CA CYS A 30 -22.72 27.35 23.10
C CYS A 30 -21.52 26.43 23.32
N SER A 31 -20.35 26.74 22.73
CA SER A 31 -19.13 25.93 22.84
C SER A 31 -18.74 25.61 24.28
N ASP A 32 -18.89 26.60 25.16
CA ASP A 32 -18.50 26.51 26.58
C ASP A 32 -19.40 25.54 27.36
N PHE A 33 -20.62 25.29 26.86
CA PHE A 33 -21.60 24.41 27.49
C PHE A 33 -21.57 22.98 26.95
N ARG A 34 -21.03 22.75 25.74
CA ARG A 34 -20.94 21.40 25.11
C ARG A 34 -20.34 20.32 26.03
N PRO A 35 -19.27 20.57 26.82
CA PRO A 35 -18.69 19.55 27.70
C PRO A 35 -19.64 19.02 28.78
N TYR A 36 -20.70 19.78 29.12
CA TYR A 36 -21.65 19.48 30.18
C TYR A 36 -22.95 18.83 29.68
N VAL A 37 -23.12 18.74 28.36
CA VAL A 37 -24.32 18.15 27.73
C VAL A 37 -24.28 16.63 27.85
N LYS A 38 -25.39 16.03 28.29
CA LYS A 38 -25.59 14.57 28.28
C LYS A 38 -26.91 14.27 27.58
N ASP A 39 -26.86 13.45 26.52
CA ASP A 39 -28.04 13.05 25.73
C ASP A 39 -28.88 14.25 25.26
N GLY A 40 -28.22 15.34 24.85
CA GLY A 40 -28.87 16.58 24.43
C GLY A 40 -29.40 17.47 25.57
N ARG A 41 -29.33 17.02 26.83
CA ARG A 41 -29.75 17.82 28.00
C ARG A 41 -28.57 18.54 28.65
N LEU A 42 -28.78 19.81 28.95
CA LEU A 42 -27.86 20.67 29.70
C LEU A 42 -28.53 21.08 31.01
N GLY A 43 -27.86 20.82 32.14
CA GLY A 43 -28.30 21.30 33.45
C GLY A 43 -27.83 22.74 33.69
N CYS A 44 -28.75 23.65 34.00
CA CYS A 44 -28.45 25.07 34.19
C CYS A 44 -28.68 25.53 35.63
N THR A 45 -27.81 26.42 36.11
CA THR A 45 -27.99 27.15 37.36
C THR A 45 -29.08 28.22 37.22
N ARG A 46 -29.69 28.62 38.35
CA ARG A 46 -30.76 29.63 38.41
C ARG A 46 -30.20 31.06 38.43
N GLU A 47 -29.36 31.39 37.45
CA GLU A 47 -28.86 32.74 37.23
C GLU A 47 -29.83 33.51 36.33
N ASN A 48 -30.09 34.78 36.62
CA ASN A 48 -31.01 35.63 35.85
C ASN A 48 -30.20 36.70 35.09
N GLU A 49 -29.66 36.32 33.94
CA GLU A 49 -28.92 37.19 33.02
C GLU A 49 -29.51 37.06 31.62
N PRO A 50 -30.59 37.80 31.30
CA PRO A 50 -31.37 37.53 30.10
C PRO A 50 -30.57 37.71 28.81
N VAL A 51 -30.70 36.75 27.89
CA VAL A 51 -30.06 36.81 26.57
C VAL A 51 -31.10 36.68 25.47
N LEU A 52 -30.86 37.34 24.34
CA LEU A 52 -31.68 37.19 23.14
C LEU A 52 -31.13 36.05 22.28
N GLY A 53 -31.93 35.02 22.05
CA GLY A 53 -31.61 33.89 21.20
C GLY A 53 -31.64 34.24 19.70
N LEU A 54 -31.04 33.36 18.88
CA LEU A 54 -31.07 33.47 17.42
C LEU A 54 -32.47 33.34 16.82
N ASP A 55 -33.41 32.77 17.59
CA ASP A 55 -34.83 32.66 17.25
C ASP A 55 -35.66 33.87 17.71
N GLY A 56 -34.99 34.93 18.20
CA GLY A 56 -35.62 36.17 18.65
C GLY A 56 -36.29 36.06 20.02
N LYS A 57 -36.09 34.96 20.76
CA LYS A 57 -36.68 34.77 22.09
C LYS A 57 -35.72 35.21 23.19
N THR A 58 -36.26 35.81 24.24
CA THR A 58 -35.48 36.14 25.44
C THR A 58 -35.42 34.94 26.37
N HIS A 59 -34.22 34.42 26.61
CA HIS A 59 -33.97 33.34 27.57
C HIS A 59 -33.46 33.92 28.88
N VAL A 60 -33.77 33.25 30.00
CA VAL A 60 -33.42 33.67 31.37
C VAL A 60 -31.91 33.81 31.57
N ASN A 61 -31.13 32.93 30.94
CA ASN A 61 -29.68 33.02 30.84
C ASN A 61 -29.15 32.27 29.61
N LYS A 62 -27.87 32.47 29.31
CA LYS A 62 -27.19 31.81 28.18
C LYS A 62 -27.23 30.28 28.26
N CYS A 63 -27.18 29.71 29.46
CA CYS A 63 -27.26 28.27 29.64
C CYS A 63 -28.62 27.72 29.20
N VAL A 64 -29.74 28.35 29.61
CA VAL A 64 -31.10 27.93 29.23
C VAL A 64 -31.32 28.02 27.73
N MET A 65 -30.82 29.08 27.08
CA MET A 65 -30.81 29.19 25.62
C MET A 65 -30.06 28.03 24.97
N CYS A 66 -28.85 27.73 25.43
CA CYS A 66 -28.05 26.63 24.91
C CYS A 66 -28.66 25.26 25.19
N ALA A 67 -29.34 25.08 26.32
CA ALA A 67 -30.06 23.84 26.65
C ALA A 67 -31.18 23.55 25.63
N GLU A 68 -31.95 24.57 25.24
CA GLU A 68 -32.96 24.43 24.18
C GLU A 68 -32.34 24.13 22.81
N LEU A 69 -31.21 24.75 22.47
CA LEU A 69 -30.49 24.48 21.24
C LEU A 69 -29.98 23.03 21.17
N PHE A 70 -29.37 22.53 22.25
CA PHE A 70 -28.87 21.14 22.29
C PHE A 70 -30.00 20.10 22.27
N LEU A 71 -31.16 20.42 22.85
CA LEU A 71 -32.35 19.57 22.75
C LEU A 71 -32.86 19.48 21.31
N LYS A 72 -32.98 20.62 20.62
CA LYS A 72 -33.36 20.64 19.19
C LYS A 72 -32.33 19.91 18.33
N GLU A 73 -31.04 20.13 18.57
CA GLU A 73 -29.95 19.42 17.88
C GLU A 73 -30.06 17.89 18.08
N ALA A 74 -30.35 17.45 19.32
CA ALA A 74 -30.52 16.04 19.64
C ALA A 74 -31.77 15.42 18.98
N GLU A 75 -32.89 16.15 18.92
CA GLU A 75 -34.10 15.71 18.22
C GLU A 75 -33.89 15.59 16.70
N GLU A 76 -33.23 16.56 16.08
CA GLU A 76 -32.89 16.51 14.65
C GLU A 76 -31.88 15.39 14.34
N ASN A 77 -30.90 15.19 15.22
CA ASN A 77 -29.97 14.06 15.12
C ASN A 77 -30.71 12.72 15.23
N ALA A 78 -31.64 12.58 16.18
CA ALA A 78 -32.45 11.38 16.34
C ALA A 78 -33.33 11.09 15.10
N LYS A 79 -33.90 12.13 14.47
CA LYS A 79 -34.65 11.98 13.21
C LYS A 79 -33.74 11.49 12.09
N ARG A 80 -32.57 12.11 11.89
CA ARG A 80 -31.57 11.69 10.89
C ARG A 80 -31.07 10.27 11.12
N GLU A 81 -30.85 9.88 12.37
CA GLU A 81 -30.46 8.52 12.74
C GLU A 81 -31.58 7.51 12.46
N GLY A 82 -32.83 7.88 12.75
CA GLY A 82 -34.02 7.10 12.41
C GLY A 82 -34.14 6.85 10.91
N GLU A 83 -34.05 7.90 10.10
CA GLU A 83 -34.07 7.81 8.63
C GLU A 83 -32.92 6.95 8.09
N THR A 84 -31.71 7.12 8.64
CA THR A 84 -30.54 6.31 8.27
C THR A 84 -30.74 4.84 8.63
N ARG A 85 -31.38 4.56 9.78
CA ARG A 85 -31.70 3.18 10.21
C ARG A 85 -32.71 2.55 9.27
N ILE A 86 -33.77 3.27 8.91
CA ILE A 86 -34.78 2.80 7.94
C ILE A 86 -34.11 2.51 6.59
N ARG A 87 -33.27 3.43 6.09
CA ARG A 87 -32.52 3.25 4.84
C ARG A 87 -31.61 2.02 4.89
N ARG A 88 -30.86 1.82 5.98
CA ARG A 88 -29.98 0.64 6.15
C ARG A 88 -30.76 -0.66 6.20
N THR A 89 -31.94 -0.69 6.83
CA THR A 89 -32.81 -1.87 6.82
C THR A 89 -33.27 -2.16 5.40
N ALA A 90 -33.76 -1.16 4.67
CA ALA A 90 -34.19 -1.31 3.29
C ALA A 90 -33.04 -1.76 2.35
N GLU A 91 -31.84 -1.19 2.49
CA GLU A 91 -30.62 -1.61 1.78
C GLU A 91 -30.26 -3.08 2.08
N LYS A 92 -30.33 -3.49 3.35
CA LYS A 92 -30.04 -4.85 3.77
C LYS A 92 -31.02 -5.85 3.19
N ASP A 93 -32.32 -5.55 3.25
CA ASP A 93 -33.37 -6.39 2.69
C ASP A 93 -33.25 -6.47 1.15
N PHE A 94 -32.96 -5.33 0.50
CA PHE A 94 -32.76 -5.25 -0.94
C PHE A 94 -31.56 -6.10 -1.42
N CYS A 95 -30.48 -6.14 -0.65
CA CYS A 95 -29.23 -6.84 -1.00
C CYS A 95 -29.07 -8.22 -0.36
N LYS A 96 -30.11 -8.74 0.32
CA LYS A 96 -30.07 -9.98 1.11
C LYS A 96 -29.57 -11.20 0.32
N GLU A 97 -29.90 -11.31 -0.96
CA GLU A 97 -29.49 -12.44 -1.81
C GLU A 97 -27.97 -12.50 -2.08
N TYR A 98 -27.28 -11.37 -1.98
CA TYR A 98 -25.85 -11.26 -2.23
C TYR A 98 -25.00 -11.33 -0.97
N GLU A 99 -25.59 -11.28 0.22
CA GLU A 99 -24.88 -11.18 1.52
C GLU A 99 -23.83 -12.31 1.69
N ASN A 100 -24.19 -13.54 1.31
CA ASN A 100 -23.32 -14.70 1.40
C ASN A 100 -22.16 -14.71 0.38
N GLN A 101 -22.21 -13.85 -0.64
CA GLN A 101 -21.21 -13.76 -1.70
C GLN A 101 -20.15 -12.69 -1.42
N VAL A 102 -20.37 -11.83 -0.42
CA VAL A 102 -19.48 -10.72 -0.07
C VAL A 102 -18.23 -11.22 0.64
N ARG A 103 -17.05 -10.73 0.22
CA ARG A 103 -15.78 -10.95 0.94
C ARG A 103 -15.10 -9.62 1.20
N ASN A 104 -14.83 -9.30 2.47
CA ASN A 104 -14.21 -8.04 2.91
C ASN A 104 -14.90 -6.79 2.33
N GLY A 105 -16.24 -6.77 2.34
CA GLY A 105 -17.04 -5.67 1.77
C GLY A 105 -17.06 -5.61 0.24
N ARG A 106 -16.47 -6.60 -0.46
CA ARG A 106 -16.47 -6.65 -1.93
C ARG A 106 -17.40 -7.75 -2.43
N LEU A 107 -18.34 -7.36 -3.28
CA LEU A 107 -19.20 -8.24 -4.05
C LEU A 107 -18.68 -8.31 -5.50
N PHE A 108 -18.70 -9.49 -6.10
CA PHE A 108 -18.30 -9.70 -7.50
C PHE A 108 -19.55 -10.01 -8.32
N CYS A 109 -19.89 -9.10 -9.24
CA CYS A 109 -21.11 -9.19 -10.04
C CYS A 109 -20.86 -9.81 -11.41
N THR A 110 -21.79 -10.66 -11.83
CA THR A 110 -21.99 -11.07 -13.23
C THR A 110 -22.59 -9.91 -14.02
N ARG A 111 -22.35 -9.86 -15.33
CA ARG A 111 -22.80 -8.76 -16.17
C ARG A 111 -24.29 -8.94 -16.49
N GLU A 112 -25.13 -8.40 -15.62
CA GLU A 112 -26.58 -8.31 -15.78
C GLU A 112 -26.96 -6.85 -16.10
N SER A 113 -27.91 -6.65 -16.99
CA SER A 113 -28.31 -5.32 -17.50
C SER A 113 -29.80 -5.07 -17.26
N GLU A 114 -30.28 -5.37 -16.07
CA GLU A 114 -31.65 -5.07 -15.65
C GLU A 114 -31.63 -3.87 -14.69
N PRO A 115 -32.03 -2.66 -15.16
CA PRO A 115 -32.04 -1.48 -14.31
C PRO A 115 -33.02 -1.63 -13.16
N VAL A 116 -32.58 -1.31 -11.95
CA VAL A 116 -33.41 -1.39 -10.75
C VAL A 116 -33.56 -0.02 -10.10
N ARG A 117 -34.72 0.23 -9.49
CA ARG A 117 -34.91 1.39 -8.63
C ARG A 117 -34.38 1.05 -7.23
N GLY A 118 -33.39 1.79 -6.76
CA GLY A 118 -32.77 1.59 -5.46
C GLY A 118 -33.64 2.10 -4.30
N PRO A 119 -33.29 1.76 -3.05
CA PRO A 119 -33.93 2.30 -1.84
C PRO A 119 -33.82 3.83 -1.70
N ASP A 120 -32.88 4.44 -2.44
CA ASP A 120 -32.69 5.88 -2.57
C ASP A 120 -33.61 6.54 -3.60
N GLY A 121 -34.47 5.75 -4.26
CA GLY A 121 -35.38 6.19 -5.31
C GLY A 121 -34.73 6.44 -6.67
N ARG A 122 -33.41 6.22 -6.81
CA ARG A 122 -32.66 6.42 -8.05
C ARG A 122 -32.64 5.15 -8.89
N MET A 123 -32.45 5.31 -10.20
CA MET A 123 -32.27 4.19 -11.13
C MET A 123 -30.80 3.78 -11.17
N HIS A 124 -30.54 2.48 -10.97
CA HIS A 124 -29.21 1.88 -10.97
C HIS A 124 -29.10 0.83 -12.07
N GLY A 125 -27.90 0.65 -12.62
CA GLY A 125 -27.70 -0.17 -13.82
C GLY A 125 -28.03 -1.66 -13.64
N ASN A 126 -27.74 -2.22 -12.47
CA ASN A 126 -28.25 -3.51 -12.03
C ASN A 126 -28.23 -3.63 -10.50
N LYS A 127 -28.97 -4.60 -9.98
CA LYS A 127 -29.11 -4.86 -8.54
C LYS A 127 -27.77 -5.20 -7.88
N CYS A 128 -26.97 -6.04 -8.53
CA CYS A 128 -25.69 -6.47 -7.96
C CYS A 128 -24.69 -5.31 -7.81
N ALA A 129 -24.59 -4.41 -8.79
CA ALA A 129 -23.69 -3.26 -8.78
C ALA A 129 -24.06 -2.28 -7.65
N LEU A 130 -25.36 -2.01 -7.49
CA LEU A 130 -25.87 -1.22 -6.36
C LEU A 130 -25.49 -1.88 -5.03
N CYS A 131 -25.73 -3.19 -4.89
CA CYS A 131 -25.38 -3.92 -3.68
C CYS A 131 -23.86 -3.95 -3.43
N ALA A 132 -23.03 -4.03 -4.47
CA ALA A 132 -21.58 -3.99 -4.34
C ALA A 132 -21.08 -2.65 -3.75
N GLU A 133 -21.70 -1.53 -4.13
CA GLU A 133 -21.41 -0.21 -3.55
C GLU A 133 -21.88 -0.11 -2.10
N ILE A 134 -23.10 -0.57 -1.80
CA ILE A 134 -23.67 -0.61 -0.44
C ILE A 134 -22.76 -1.41 0.50
N PHE A 135 -22.37 -2.64 0.12
CA PHE A 135 -21.51 -3.48 0.95
C PHE A 135 -20.12 -2.87 1.18
N LYS A 136 -19.57 -2.19 0.17
CA LYS A 136 -18.27 -1.51 0.28
C LYS A 136 -18.36 -0.32 1.24
N GLN A 137 -19.45 0.44 1.19
CA GLN A 137 -19.69 1.56 2.08
C GLN A 137 -19.88 1.07 3.52
N HIS A 138 -20.77 0.11 3.76
CA HIS A 138 -21.04 -0.45 5.10
C HIS A 138 -19.77 -1.03 5.73
N PHE A 139 -18.97 -1.77 4.96
CA PHE A 139 -17.69 -2.31 5.45
C PHE A 139 -16.71 -1.21 5.86
N SER A 140 -16.65 -0.12 5.11
CA SER A 140 -15.78 1.03 5.43
C SER A 140 -16.27 1.76 6.69
N GLU A 141 -17.57 1.96 6.83
CA GLU A 141 -18.20 2.57 8.01
C GLU A 141 -17.98 1.72 9.28
N GLU A 142 -18.19 0.40 9.21
CA GLU A 142 -17.96 -0.50 10.34
C GLU A 142 -16.48 -0.56 10.74
N LYS A 143 -15.56 -0.54 9.77
CA LYS A 143 -14.13 -0.45 10.04
C LYS A 143 -13.79 0.85 10.77
N ASN A 144 -14.29 1.99 10.30
CA ASN A 144 -14.05 3.28 10.94
C ASN A 144 -14.62 3.31 12.37
N LYS A 145 -15.81 2.73 12.61
CA LYS A 145 -16.39 2.60 13.96
C LYS A 145 -15.53 1.70 14.86
N ALA A 146 -15.01 0.59 14.34
CA ALA A 146 -14.13 -0.29 15.09
C ALA A 146 -12.81 0.40 15.47
N ASP A 147 -12.21 1.13 14.53
CA ASP A 147 -10.99 1.92 14.75
C ASP A 147 -11.22 3.02 15.79
N GLU A 148 -12.37 3.72 15.75
CA GLU A 148 -12.73 4.74 16.72
C GLU A 148 -13.00 4.16 18.12
N ARG A 149 -13.67 3.01 18.22
CA ARG A 149 -13.83 2.28 19.50
C ARG A 149 -12.48 1.90 20.09
N LEU A 150 -11.57 1.40 19.26
CA LEU A 150 -10.20 1.06 19.66
C LEU A 150 -9.45 2.30 20.14
N ARG A 151 -9.58 3.45 19.44
CA ARG A 151 -8.98 4.73 19.84
C ARG A 151 -9.51 5.20 21.19
N LYS A 152 -10.83 5.20 21.39
CA LYS A 152 -11.47 5.56 22.68
C LYS A 152 -11.04 4.63 23.82
N ALA A 153 -10.92 3.33 23.56
CA ALA A 153 -10.41 2.37 24.55
C ALA A 153 -8.96 2.66 24.93
N LYS A 154 -8.08 2.91 23.96
CA LYS A 154 -6.68 3.31 24.21
C LYS A 154 -6.58 4.63 24.98
N GLU A 155 -7.42 5.60 24.67
CA GLU A 155 -7.46 6.89 25.35
C GLU A 155 -7.99 6.77 26.79
N LYS A 156 -8.93 5.85 27.05
CA LYS A 156 -9.36 5.49 28.40
C LYS A 156 -8.22 4.88 29.21
N VAL A 157 -7.53 3.88 28.66
CA VAL A 157 -6.36 3.23 29.30
C VAL A 157 -5.25 4.25 29.58
N LYS A 158 -4.99 5.17 28.63
CA LYS A 158 -4.01 6.26 28.80
C LYS A 158 -4.36 7.17 29.99
N ARG A 159 -5.64 7.58 30.12
CA ARG A 159 -6.12 8.39 31.25
C ARG A 159 -6.05 7.67 32.59
N GLU A 160 -6.39 6.39 32.63
CA GLU A 160 -6.28 5.56 33.84
C GLU A 160 -4.83 5.37 34.28
N THR A 161 -3.93 5.11 33.33
CA THR A 161 -2.49 4.98 33.60
C THR A 161 -1.88 6.31 34.08
N GLU A 162 -2.29 7.44 33.49
CA GLU A 162 -1.83 8.77 33.89
C GLU A 162 -2.27 9.12 35.32
N LYS A 163 -3.50 8.77 35.72
CA LYS A 163 -3.98 8.91 37.10
C LYS A 163 -3.19 8.05 38.08
N LEU A 164 -2.86 6.82 37.69
CA LEU A 164 -2.10 5.90 38.54
C LEU A 164 -0.63 6.32 38.70
N CYS A 165 -0.10 7.05 37.72
CA CYS A 165 1.30 7.49 37.69
C CYS A 165 1.52 8.95 38.13
N SER A 166 0.46 9.67 38.53
CA SER A 166 0.55 11.11 38.86
C SER A 166 1.53 11.40 40.00
N GLU A 167 1.64 10.52 41.00
CA GLU A 167 2.56 10.67 42.14
C GLU A 167 4.05 10.54 41.74
N TYR A 168 4.32 9.85 40.64
CA TYR A 168 5.67 9.67 40.08
C TYR A 168 6.07 10.81 39.14
N GLN A 169 5.15 11.72 38.81
CA GLN A 169 5.40 12.84 37.91
C GLN A 169 6.34 13.89 38.53
N ASP A 170 6.24 14.11 39.84
CA ASP A 170 6.98 15.15 40.55
C ASP A 170 8.41 14.71 40.95
N HIS A 171 8.69 13.40 40.95
CA HIS A 171 9.99 12.81 41.26
C HIS A 171 10.92 12.65 40.04
N ALA A 172 10.59 13.30 38.93
CA ALA A 172 11.19 13.05 37.63
C ALA A 172 12.17 14.15 37.19
N MET A 173 13.47 13.89 37.25
CA MET A 173 14.47 14.69 36.50
C MET A 173 14.33 14.37 35.01
N ASN A 174 13.99 15.37 34.18
CA ASN A 174 13.71 15.22 32.74
C ASN A 174 12.48 14.36 32.38
N GLY A 175 11.52 14.19 33.29
CA GLY A 175 10.29 13.44 33.02
C GLY A 175 10.44 11.92 33.10
N ILE A 176 11.53 11.41 33.68
CA ILE A 176 11.75 9.99 33.97
C ILE A 176 11.82 9.80 35.50
N PRO A 177 10.90 9.05 36.13
CA PRO A 177 10.93 8.79 37.57
C PRO A 177 12.11 7.88 37.94
N PHE A 178 12.77 8.16 39.08
CA PHE A 178 13.81 7.29 39.62
C PHE A 178 13.18 6.15 40.43
N CYS A 179 13.28 4.92 39.95
CA CYS A 179 12.68 3.76 40.60
C CYS A 179 13.63 3.09 41.59
N THR A 180 13.17 2.84 42.81
CA THR A 180 13.85 1.95 43.76
C THR A 180 13.75 0.49 43.30
N LYS A 181 14.74 -0.32 43.69
CA LYS A 181 14.99 -1.67 43.16
C LYS A 181 14.06 -2.74 43.77
N GLU A 182 12.76 -2.46 43.85
CA GLU A 182 11.75 -3.38 44.39
C GLU A 182 11.04 -4.13 43.26
N ASN A 183 10.92 -5.46 43.32
CA ASN A 183 10.31 -6.26 42.26
C ASN A 183 8.99 -6.88 42.76
N TYR A 184 7.92 -6.08 42.80
CA TYR A 184 6.57 -6.56 43.06
C TYR A 184 5.73 -6.46 41.77
N PRO A 185 5.55 -7.58 41.03
CA PRO A 185 4.91 -7.52 39.72
C PRO A 185 3.46 -7.05 39.81
N ILE A 186 3.10 -6.06 38.99
CA ILE A 186 1.74 -5.54 38.89
C ILE A 186 1.16 -5.78 37.50
N ARG A 187 -0.16 -5.82 37.41
CA ARG A 187 -0.87 -5.80 36.12
C ARG A 187 -1.36 -4.38 35.83
N GLY A 188 -0.92 -3.79 34.73
CA GLY A 188 -1.30 -2.44 34.32
C GLY A 188 -2.73 -2.36 33.78
N PRO A 189 -3.30 -1.14 33.63
CA PRO A 189 -4.63 -0.92 33.04
C PRO A 189 -4.75 -1.41 31.58
N ASP A 190 -3.61 -1.59 30.89
CA ASP A 190 -3.53 -2.18 29.55
C ASP A 190 -3.50 -3.72 29.56
N GLY A 191 -3.57 -4.35 30.74
CA GLY A 191 -3.53 -5.80 30.95
C GLY A 191 -2.13 -6.40 30.95
N LYS A 192 -1.06 -5.61 30.76
CA LYS A 192 0.32 -6.11 30.74
C LYS A 192 0.89 -6.27 32.14
N MET A 193 1.82 -7.21 32.30
CA MET A 193 2.57 -7.39 33.54
C MET A 193 3.80 -6.49 33.54
N HIS A 194 4.01 -5.74 34.62
CA HIS A 194 5.18 -4.90 34.85
C HIS A 194 5.90 -5.35 36.12
N GLY A 195 7.20 -5.04 36.25
CA GLY A 195 8.02 -5.49 37.37
C GLY A 195 7.64 -4.85 38.71
N ASN A 196 7.22 -3.58 38.67
CA ASN A 196 6.64 -2.81 39.78
C ASN A 196 5.87 -1.59 39.23
N LEU A 197 5.19 -0.84 40.11
CA LEU A 197 4.44 0.36 39.74
C LEU A 197 5.31 1.44 39.08
N CYS A 198 6.51 1.65 39.60
CA CYS A 198 7.44 2.64 39.06
C CYS A 198 7.92 2.30 37.63
N SER A 199 8.18 1.03 37.32
CA SER A 199 8.58 0.55 35.99
C SER A 199 7.46 0.72 34.96
N MET A 200 6.20 0.48 35.36
CA MET A 200 5.04 0.75 34.53
C MET A 200 4.91 2.25 34.23
N CYS A 201 5.10 3.10 35.24
CA CYS A 201 5.05 4.55 35.07
C CYS A 201 6.22 5.10 34.26
N GLN A 202 7.42 4.53 34.41
CA GLN A 202 8.59 4.84 33.60
C GLN A 202 8.33 4.54 32.12
N ASP A 203 7.83 3.34 31.80
CA ASP A 203 7.46 2.94 30.44
C ASP A 203 6.40 3.90 29.84
N PHE A 204 5.39 4.26 30.65
CA PHE A 204 4.32 5.18 30.25
C PHE A 204 4.83 6.58 29.91
N TYR A 205 5.62 7.20 30.80
CA TYR A 205 6.16 8.55 30.57
C TYR A 205 7.21 8.57 29.47
N GLN A 206 7.99 7.51 29.31
CA GLN A 206 8.93 7.37 28.21
C GLN A 206 8.21 7.28 26.86
N ALA A 207 7.12 6.51 26.78
CA ALA A 207 6.27 6.45 25.59
C ALA A 207 5.62 7.82 25.29
N LYS A 208 5.12 8.52 26.32
CA LYS A 208 4.54 9.87 26.20
C LYS A 208 5.57 10.90 25.73
N ALA A 209 6.81 10.83 26.20
CA ALA A 209 7.91 11.69 25.77
C ALA A 209 8.31 11.42 24.32
N GLU A 210 8.36 10.16 23.89
CA GLU A 210 8.60 9.79 22.49
C GLU A 210 7.46 10.21 21.56
N GLU A 211 6.20 10.09 21.99
CA GLU A 211 5.04 10.63 21.26
C GLU A 211 5.13 12.16 21.13
N LYS A 212 5.49 12.86 22.21
CA LYS A 212 5.69 14.31 22.22
C LYS A 212 6.83 14.72 21.30
N LYS A 213 7.97 14.04 21.30
CA LYS A 213 9.08 14.28 20.35
C LYS A 213 8.64 14.08 18.90
N LYS A 214 7.83 13.05 18.61
CA LYS A 214 7.27 12.82 17.26
C LYS A 214 6.29 13.92 16.85
N ALA A 215 5.45 14.38 17.77
CA ALA A 215 4.52 15.48 17.53
C ALA A 215 5.25 16.82 17.35
N GLU A 216 6.27 17.09 18.16
CA GLU A 216 7.13 18.26 18.05
C GLU A 216 7.95 18.24 16.76
N ALA A 217 8.52 17.09 16.36
CA ALA A 217 9.21 16.96 15.08
C ALA A 217 8.27 17.25 13.88
N LYS A 218 7.02 16.78 13.97
CA LYS A 218 5.96 17.04 12.98
C LYS A 218 5.42 18.49 13.01
N ALA A 219 5.57 19.19 14.14
CA ALA A 219 5.24 20.61 14.27
C ALA A 219 6.40 21.54 13.87
N ARG A 220 7.65 21.11 14.09
CA ARG A 220 8.88 21.82 13.75
C ARG A 220 9.18 21.78 12.25
N SER A 221 8.63 20.82 11.52
CA SER A 221 8.60 20.85 10.05
C SER A 221 7.64 21.92 9.49
N LYS A 222 6.78 22.51 10.33
CA LYS A 222 5.75 23.50 9.96
C LYS A 222 5.94 24.91 10.53
N ARG A 223 7.08 25.23 11.18
CA ARG A 223 7.38 26.59 11.68
C ARG A 223 8.79 27.02 11.26
N GLU A 224 8.89 28.07 10.44
CA GLU A 224 10.14 28.83 10.31
C GLU A 224 10.43 29.57 11.62
N PRO A 225 11.65 29.48 12.20
CA PRO A 225 11.97 30.19 13.42
C PRO A 225 12.35 31.64 13.10
N GLY A 226 11.58 32.61 13.61
CA GLY A 226 11.94 34.03 13.61
C GLY A 226 13.22 34.28 14.41
N ARG A 227 14.18 34.98 13.80
CA ARG A 227 15.47 35.37 14.42
C ARG A 227 15.42 36.84 14.82
N VAL A 228 15.81 37.15 16.06
CA VAL A 228 16.02 38.51 16.58
C VAL A 228 17.16 39.19 15.80
N ASP A 229 16.94 40.43 15.38
CA ASP A 229 17.68 41.14 14.32
C ASP A 229 19.05 41.69 14.82
N SER A 230 20.07 40.82 14.92
CA SER A 230 21.41 41.15 15.46
C SER A 230 22.29 42.07 14.60
N TYR A 231 21.77 42.59 13.48
CA TYR A 231 22.53 43.32 12.44
C TYR A 231 22.12 44.79 12.28
N ALA A 232 21.29 45.31 13.20
CA ALA A 232 20.86 46.71 13.21
C ALA A 232 21.99 47.76 13.04
N PRO A 233 23.20 47.58 13.63
CA PRO A 233 24.30 48.55 13.48
C PRO A 233 24.86 48.68 12.05
N CYS A 234 24.64 47.69 11.18
CA CYS A 234 25.18 47.68 9.82
C CYS A 234 24.22 48.28 8.77
N ARG A 235 22.99 48.64 9.16
CA ARG A 235 21.99 49.25 8.25
C ARG A 235 22.49 50.52 7.54
N PRO A 236 23.23 51.45 8.17
CA PRO A 236 23.72 52.65 7.50
C PRO A 236 24.73 52.35 6.37
N TYR A 237 25.51 51.27 6.49
CA TYR A 237 26.56 50.91 5.53
C TYR A 237 26.02 50.19 4.28
N LEU A 238 24.80 49.62 4.34
CA LEU A 238 24.17 48.93 3.20
C LEU A 238 24.03 49.82 1.96
N LYS A 239 23.88 51.14 2.15
CA LYS A 239 23.72 52.12 1.06
C LYS A 239 24.97 52.27 0.18
N PHE A 240 26.14 51.85 0.66
CA PHE A 240 27.42 51.95 -0.05
C PHE A 240 27.83 50.64 -0.75
N MET A 241 26.98 49.61 -0.74
CA MET A 241 27.29 48.33 -1.39
C MET A 241 27.25 48.43 -2.92
N THR A 242 28.27 47.88 -3.56
CA THR A 242 28.32 47.69 -5.02
C THR A 242 28.65 46.23 -5.32
N ASN A 243 27.84 45.58 -6.17
CA ASN A 243 27.96 44.15 -6.51
C ASN A 243 28.02 43.19 -5.31
N GLY A 244 27.37 43.56 -4.20
CA GLY A 244 27.35 42.78 -2.96
C GLY A 244 28.67 42.78 -2.19
N ILE A 245 29.54 43.76 -2.45
CA ILE A 245 30.76 44.03 -1.71
C ILE A 245 30.63 45.43 -1.11
N LEU A 246 30.97 45.57 0.16
CA LEU A 246 31.04 46.87 0.84
C LEU A 246 32.48 47.39 0.70
N PRO A 247 32.75 48.42 -0.12
CA PRO A 247 34.08 48.96 -0.30
C PRO A 247 34.41 49.87 0.88
N CYS A 248 35.20 49.35 1.83
CA CYS A 248 35.67 50.15 2.96
C CYS A 248 36.94 50.89 2.59
N THR A 249 36.95 52.20 2.78
CA THR A 249 38.17 53.01 2.79
C THR A 249 39.07 52.54 3.95
N LYS A 250 40.40 52.71 3.82
CA LYS A 250 41.36 52.41 4.90
C LYS A 250 41.23 53.44 6.03
N GLU A 251 40.11 53.42 6.74
CA GLU A 251 39.95 54.07 8.03
C GLU A 251 40.34 53.08 9.13
N ILE A 252 41.13 53.53 10.10
CA ILE A 252 41.60 52.70 11.22
C ILE A 252 40.91 53.21 12.48
N ASN A 253 39.72 52.67 12.75
CA ASN A 253 38.92 52.95 13.94
C ASN A 253 38.52 51.60 14.60
N PRO A 254 39.38 51.03 15.47
CA PRO A 254 39.19 49.69 15.98
C PRO A 254 37.88 49.54 16.75
N THR A 255 37.01 48.61 16.35
CA THR A 255 35.67 48.44 16.93
C THR A 255 35.44 46.96 17.29
N LYS A 256 34.83 46.71 18.46
CA LYS A 256 34.48 45.36 18.89
C LYS A 256 33.08 44.97 18.38
N GLY A 257 32.99 43.89 17.63
CA GLY A 257 31.74 43.40 17.06
C GLY A 257 30.86 42.64 18.06
N PRO A 258 29.58 42.37 17.71
CA PRO A 258 28.66 41.59 18.52
C PRO A 258 29.08 40.11 18.68
N ASP A 259 30.00 39.64 17.84
CA ASP A 259 30.70 38.36 17.95
C ASP A 259 31.91 38.39 18.89
N GLY A 260 32.18 39.55 19.52
CA GLY A 260 33.27 39.77 20.48
C GLY A 260 34.64 40.03 19.86
N LYS A 261 34.77 40.06 18.53
CA LYS A 261 36.05 40.25 17.82
C LYS A 261 36.36 41.72 17.57
N MET A 262 37.65 42.06 17.52
CA MET A 262 38.12 43.42 17.17
C MET A 262 38.29 43.54 15.65
N TYR A 263 37.71 44.60 15.08
CA TYR A 263 37.77 44.91 13.66
C TYR A 263 38.46 46.26 13.44
N ASN A 264 39.18 46.40 12.33
CA ASN A 264 39.98 47.60 12.06
C ASN A 264 39.13 48.86 11.83
N SER A 265 37.89 48.69 11.38
CA SER A 265 36.88 49.76 11.26
C SER A 265 35.47 49.20 11.36
N PRO A 266 34.46 50.02 11.72
CA PRO A 266 33.05 49.62 11.68
C PRO A 266 32.62 49.12 10.30
N CYS A 267 33.16 49.70 9.23
CA CYS A 267 32.91 49.25 7.86
C CYS A 267 33.46 47.84 7.63
N SER A 268 34.69 47.53 8.08
CA SER A 268 35.28 46.18 7.94
C SER A 268 34.53 45.11 8.73
N MET A 269 34.00 45.48 9.91
CA MET A 269 33.10 44.64 10.69
C MET A 269 31.81 44.36 9.92
N CYS A 270 31.15 45.38 9.38
CA CYS A 270 29.92 45.18 8.62
C CYS A 270 30.14 44.45 7.29
N ALA A 271 31.27 44.66 6.61
CA ALA A 271 31.64 43.93 5.39
C ALA A 271 31.78 42.43 5.67
N THR A 272 32.46 42.06 6.76
CA THR A 272 32.63 40.64 7.14
C THR A 272 31.32 40.02 7.62
N MET A 273 30.51 40.73 8.40
CA MET A 273 29.21 40.24 8.86
C MET A 273 28.19 40.07 7.72
N LEU A 274 28.13 41.00 6.76
CA LEU A 274 27.23 40.91 5.60
C LEU A 274 27.66 39.82 4.60
N GLN A 275 28.97 39.58 4.44
CA GLN A 275 29.47 38.45 3.67
C GLN A 275 29.16 37.11 4.34
N ALA A 276 29.24 37.04 5.68
CA ALA A 276 28.82 35.88 6.44
C ALA A 276 27.31 35.63 6.30
N GLU A 277 26.47 36.68 6.30
CA GLU A 277 25.04 36.56 6.04
C GLU A 277 24.74 36.10 4.61
N LYS A 278 25.48 36.58 3.61
CA LYS A 278 25.36 36.11 2.22
C LYS A 278 25.76 34.64 2.09
N LYS A 279 26.79 34.21 2.83
CA LYS A 279 27.22 32.81 2.90
C LYS A 279 26.21 31.94 3.66
N GLU A 280 25.60 32.44 4.74
CA GLU A 280 24.48 31.77 5.42
C GLU A 280 23.24 31.72 4.53
N LYS A 281 22.89 32.78 3.79
CA LYS A 281 21.77 32.79 2.84
C LYS A 281 22.01 31.82 1.68
N LYS A 282 23.23 31.79 1.13
CA LYS A 282 23.63 30.80 0.11
C LYS A 282 23.60 29.37 0.65
N ASN A 283 24.09 29.17 1.88
CA ASN A 283 24.00 27.87 2.54
C ASN A 283 22.54 27.49 2.87
N ARG A 284 21.67 28.44 3.21
CA ARG A 284 20.22 28.22 3.38
C ARG A 284 19.52 28.00 2.04
N GLU A 285 19.97 28.60 0.95
CA GLU A 285 19.50 28.33 -0.42
C GLU A 285 19.95 26.94 -0.90
N ASP A 286 21.15 26.51 -0.56
CA ASP A 286 21.67 25.19 -0.90
C ASP A 286 21.12 24.10 0.05
N GLU A 287 20.86 24.42 1.33
CA GLU A 287 20.08 23.58 2.26
C GLU A 287 18.60 23.53 1.87
N SER A 288 18.00 24.64 1.39
CA SER A 288 16.63 24.61 0.87
C SER A 288 16.52 23.98 -0.51
N LYS A 289 17.60 23.86 -1.31
CA LYS A 289 17.63 22.95 -2.47
C LYS A 289 17.62 21.48 -2.05
N ASN A 290 18.26 21.13 -0.93
CA ASN A 290 18.24 19.76 -0.38
C ASN A 290 17.07 19.49 0.58
N LYS A 291 16.26 20.51 0.94
CA LYS A 291 15.10 20.39 1.85
C LYS A 291 13.76 20.81 1.20
N ARG A 292 13.75 21.41 -0.01
CA ARG A 292 12.56 21.57 -0.89
C ARG A 292 12.16 20.28 -1.62
N GLN A 293 12.48 19.11 -1.07
CA GLN A 293 11.81 17.86 -1.39
C GLN A 293 10.82 17.41 -0.30
N SER A 294 10.62 18.20 0.76
CA SER A 294 9.51 17.95 1.68
C SER A 294 8.99 19.25 2.30
N GLU A 295 7.72 19.55 2.03
CA GLU A 295 6.85 20.49 2.77
C GLU A 295 6.89 21.98 2.37
N ASN A 296 6.60 22.27 1.10
CA ASN A 296 5.53 23.22 0.69
C ASN A 296 5.45 23.25 -0.84
N THR A 297 4.64 22.37 -1.41
CA THR A 297 4.14 22.50 -2.76
C THR A 297 2.63 22.59 -2.63
N SER A 298 2.04 23.74 -2.95
CA SER A 298 0.72 23.67 -3.59
C SER A 298 0.86 22.63 -4.70
N SER A 299 -0.05 21.66 -4.76
CA SER A 299 0.04 20.60 -5.78
C SER A 299 0.26 21.26 -7.13
N PHE A 300 1.11 20.69 -8.01
CA PHE A 300 1.24 21.19 -9.39
C PHE A 300 -0.14 21.34 -10.08
N GLU A 301 -1.12 20.55 -9.64
CA GLU A 301 -2.53 20.62 -10.00
C GLU A 301 -3.22 21.95 -9.61
N GLU A 302 -2.84 22.53 -8.47
CA GLU A 302 -3.34 23.81 -7.99
C GLU A 302 -2.73 24.98 -8.77
N LEU A 303 -1.44 24.91 -9.11
CA LEU A 303 -0.76 25.88 -9.98
C LEU A 303 -1.33 25.86 -11.41
N CYS A 304 -1.73 24.70 -11.91
CA CYS A 304 -2.29 24.55 -13.25
C CYS A 304 -3.82 24.77 -13.32
N ARG A 305 -4.50 25.03 -12.20
CA ARG A 305 -5.97 25.12 -12.13
C ARG A 305 -6.54 26.21 -13.04
N GLU A 306 -5.88 27.36 -13.09
CA GLU A 306 -6.31 28.49 -13.95
C GLU A 306 -6.07 28.20 -15.43
N TYR A 307 -4.93 27.59 -15.78
CA TYR A 307 -4.61 27.19 -17.15
C TYR A 307 -5.58 26.14 -17.70
N ARG A 308 -6.17 25.29 -16.85
CA ARG A 308 -7.15 24.27 -17.26
C ARG A 308 -8.37 24.87 -17.97
N LYS A 309 -8.79 26.09 -17.57
CA LYS A 309 -9.92 26.80 -18.18
C LYS A 309 -9.58 27.42 -19.55
N SER A 310 -8.28 27.60 -19.83
CA SER A 310 -7.77 28.20 -21.06
C SER A 310 -7.39 27.18 -22.14
N MET A 311 -7.56 25.88 -21.86
CA MET A 311 -7.21 24.81 -22.79
C MET A 311 -8.20 24.75 -23.96
N LYS A 312 -7.70 24.86 -25.19
CA LYS A 312 -8.49 24.70 -26.41
C LYS A 312 -7.89 23.61 -27.28
N ASN A 313 -8.69 22.62 -27.69
CA ASN A 313 -8.27 21.51 -28.56
C ASN A 313 -7.01 20.74 -28.08
N GLY A 314 -6.80 20.65 -26.77
CA GLY A 314 -5.66 19.93 -26.18
C GLY A 314 -4.34 20.71 -26.15
N HIS A 315 -4.33 22.01 -26.46
CA HIS A 315 -3.15 22.88 -26.38
C HIS A 315 -3.43 24.12 -25.53
N LEU A 316 -2.42 24.59 -24.79
CA LEU A 316 -2.41 25.89 -24.12
C LEU A 316 -1.72 26.95 -24.98
N LEU A 317 -2.32 28.13 -25.12
CA LEU A 317 -1.65 29.27 -25.77
C LEU A 317 -0.71 29.93 -24.76
N CYS A 318 0.54 29.47 -24.72
CA CYS A 318 1.54 29.98 -23.78
C CYS A 318 2.28 31.21 -24.32
N THR A 319 2.52 32.19 -23.45
CA THR A 319 3.38 33.34 -23.74
C THR A 319 4.84 32.90 -23.81
N ARG A 320 5.67 33.69 -24.52
CA ARG A 320 7.09 33.40 -24.77
C ARG A 320 8.01 33.88 -23.64
N GLU A 321 7.49 33.90 -22.41
CA GLU A 321 8.24 34.20 -21.20
C GLU A 321 9.14 33.00 -20.86
N ASN A 322 10.41 33.25 -20.54
CA ASN A 322 11.40 32.21 -20.25
C ASN A 322 11.71 32.22 -18.75
N ASP A 323 10.84 31.60 -17.96
CA ASP A 323 10.99 31.40 -16.52
C ASP A 323 11.05 29.89 -16.22
N PRO A 324 12.23 29.26 -16.32
CA PRO A 324 12.33 27.81 -16.31
C PRO A 324 11.82 27.19 -15.01
N ILE A 325 10.96 26.17 -15.13
CA ILE A 325 10.36 25.46 -14.00
C ILE A 325 10.58 23.96 -14.15
N GLN A 326 10.96 23.29 -13.06
CA GLN A 326 11.05 21.84 -13.06
C GLN A 326 9.65 21.23 -12.83
N GLY A 327 9.17 20.48 -13.81
CA GLY A 327 7.88 19.80 -13.76
C GLY A 327 7.93 18.51 -12.93
N PRO A 328 6.76 17.93 -12.61
CA PRO A 328 6.66 16.66 -11.88
C PRO A 328 7.18 15.44 -12.67
N ASP A 329 7.43 15.61 -13.97
CA ASP A 329 8.14 14.65 -14.81
C ASP A 329 9.68 14.74 -14.68
N GLY A 330 10.18 15.61 -13.81
CA GLY A 330 11.59 15.85 -13.55
C GLY A 330 12.30 16.68 -14.63
N LYS A 331 11.57 17.11 -15.67
CA LYS A 331 12.11 17.91 -16.78
C LYS A 331 11.98 19.39 -16.51
N GLU A 332 12.90 20.16 -17.07
CA GLU A 332 12.86 21.61 -17.07
C GLU A 332 11.99 22.09 -18.24
N HIS A 333 10.98 22.88 -17.92
CA HIS A 333 10.04 23.47 -18.86
C HIS A 333 10.29 24.97 -18.95
N VAL A 334 10.08 25.55 -20.13
CA VAL A 334 10.41 26.96 -20.43
C VAL A 334 9.68 27.94 -19.51
N ASN A 335 8.43 27.66 -19.16
CA ASN A 335 7.65 28.38 -18.16
C ASN A 335 6.53 27.49 -17.59
N LEU A 336 5.78 28.05 -16.63
CA LEU A 336 4.66 27.38 -15.96
C LEU A 336 3.58 26.90 -16.95
N CYS A 337 3.29 27.67 -17.99
CA CYS A 337 2.28 27.30 -18.99
C CYS A 337 2.69 26.05 -19.78
N PHE A 338 3.94 25.98 -20.26
CA PHE A 338 4.46 24.78 -20.96
C PHE A 338 4.53 23.56 -20.03
N MET A 339 4.82 23.77 -18.74
CA MET A 339 4.79 22.71 -17.73
C MET A 339 3.36 22.18 -17.51
N CYS A 340 2.38 23.07 -17.36
CA CYS A 340 0.96 22.71 -17.25
C CYS A 340 0.43 22.03 -18.51
N GLU A 341 0.89 22.45 -19.69
CA GLU A 341 0.54 21.80 -20.95
C GLU A 341 1.05 20.36 -20.99
N ALA A 342 2.32 20.15 -20.64
CA ALA A 342 2.92 18.82 -20.57
C ALA A 342 2.19 17.92 -19.56
N LEU A 343 1.78 18.48 -18.42
CA LEU A 343 0.96 17.81 -17.42
C LEU A 343 -0.40 17.37 -17.96
N PHE A 344 -1.16 18.27 -18.60
CA PHE A 344 -2.46 17.93 -19.18
C PHE A 344 -2.34 16.90 -20.30
N GLN A 345 -1.31 16.99 -21.14
CA GLN A 345 -1.02 15.96 -22.13
C GLN A 345 -0.69 14.60 -21.48
N GLN A 346 -0.04 14.60 -20.32
CA GLN A 346 0.25 13.38 -19.57
C GLN A 346 -1.01 12.78 -18.94
N GLU A 347 -1.90 13.60 -18.38
CA GLU A 347 -3.22 13.18 -17.88
C GLU A 347 -4.07 12.56 -18.99
N GLU A 348 -4.18 13.22 -20.14
CA GLU A 348 -4.93 12.71 -21.28
C GLU A 348 -4.33 11.41 -21.83
N ARG A 349 -2.99 11.31 -21.89
CA ARG A 349 -2.31 10.03 -22.23
C ARG A 349 -2.58 8.94 -21.20
N ALA A 350 -2.64 9.28 -19.91
CA ALA A 350 -2.96 8.32 -18.85
C ALA A 350 -4.42 7.86 -18.92
N ARG A 351 -5.35 8.78 -19.18
CA ARG A 351 -6.78 8.51 -19.40
C ARG A 351 -6.99 7.65 -20.64
N ALA A 352 -6.31 7.94 -21.75
CA ALA A 352 -6.34 7.12 -22.97
C ALA A 352 -5.78 5.71 -22.73
N LYS A 353 -4.67 5.59 -21.98
CA LYS A 353 -4.13 4.28 -21.56
C LYS A 353 -5.10 3.51 -20.68
N ALA A 354 -5.78 4.18 -19.75
CA ALA A 354 -6.79 3.57 -18.88
C ALA A 354 -8.01 3.08 -19.69
N LYS A 355 -8.59 3.94 -20.55
CA LYS A 355 -9.68 3.57 -21.49
C LYS A 355 -9.28 2.35 -22.33
N ARG A 356 -8.04 2.34 -22.85
CA ARG A 356 -7.49 1.22 -23.62
C ARG A 356 -7.35 -0.06 -22.80
N GLN A 357 -6.90 0.03 -21.55
CA GLN A 357 -6.76 -1.13 -20.66
C GLN A 357 -8.12 -1.73 -20.33
N THR A 358 -9.12 -0.89 -20.04
CA THR A 358 -10.51 -1.32 -19.85
C THR A 358 -11.05 -2.02 -21.11
N ALA A 359 -10.80 -1.48 -22.30
CA ALA A 359 -11.18 -2.12 -23.56
C ALA A 359 -10.46 -3.46 -23.78
N LYS A 360 -9.18 -3.60 -23.40
CA LYS A 360 -8.45 -4.89 -23.46
C LYS A 360 -9.07 -5.95 -22.56
N GLU A 361 -9.50 -5.57 -21.36
CA GLU A 361 -10.14 -6.48 -20.42
C GLU A 361 -11.54 -6.89 -20.93
N LEU A 362 -12.33 -5.92 -21.40
CA LEU A 362 -13.64 -6.16 -21.98
C LEU A 362 -13.59 -7.04 -23.24
N CYS A 363 -12.60 -6.84 -24.10
CA CYS A 363 -12.42 -7.59 -25.34
C CYS A 363 -11.62 -8.90 -25.17
N ARG A 364 -11.20 -9.25 -23.95
CA ARG A 364 -10.32 -10.41 -23.70
C ARG A 364 -10.91 -11.71 -24.22
N GLU A 365 -12.21 -11.92 -24.02
CA GLU A 365 -12.92 -13.14 -24.43
C GLU A 365 -13.17 -13.17 -25.95
N TYR A 366 -13.52 -12.03 -26.54
CA TYR A 366 -13.68 -11.84 -27.99
C TYR A 366 -12.41 -12.18 -28.78
N ARG A 367 -11.23 -12.03 -28.15
CA ARG A 367 -9.93 -12.35 -28.77
C ARG A 367 -9.83 -13.81 -29.23
N ASN A 368 -10.54 -14.73 -28.57
CA ASN A 368 -10.56 -16.16 -28.94
C ASN A 368 -11.39 -16.45 -30.20
N TYR A 369 -12.28 -15.54 -30.60
CA TYR A 369 -13.18 -15.67 -31.74
C TYR A 369 -12.64 -15.00 -33.02
N VAL A 370 -11.51 -14.30 -32.93
CA VAL A 370 -10.87 -13.66 -34.09
C VAL A 370 -10.35 -14.73 -35.06
N ARG A 371 -10.80 -14.69 -36.32
CA ARG A 371 -10.31 -15.56 -37.40
C ARG A 371 -9.81 -14.68 -38.55
N ASN A 372 -8.61 -14.97 -39.05
CA ASN A 372 -7.96 -14.22 -40.15
C ASN A 372 -7.94 -12.68 -39.93
N GLY A 373 -7.70 -12.24 -38.69
CA GLY A 373 -7.65 -10.80 -38.35
C GLY A 373 -9.02 -10.11 -38.32
N ARG A 374 -10.13 -10.85 -38.46
CA ARG A 374 -11.49 -10.32 -38.39
C ARG A 374 -12.28 -11.00 -37.27
N LEU A 375 -13.00 -10.19 -36.50
CA LEU A 375 -13.94 -10.67 -35.49
C LEU A 375 -15.34 -10.72 -36.12
N PRO A 376 -15.98 -11.91 -36.24
CA PRO A 376 -17.37 -12.00 -36.67
C PRO A 376 -18.29 -11.52 -35.55
N CYS A 377 -19.19 -10.58 -35.86
CA CYS A 377 -20.12 -9.99 -34.91
C CYS A 377 -21.57 -10.22 -35.35
N THR A 378 -22.44 -10.46 -34.38
CA THR A 378 -23.90 -10.47 -34.59
C THR A 378 -24.42 -9.04 -34.73
N THR A 379 -25.53 -8.87 -35.44
CA THR A 379 -26.22 -7.58 -35.64
C THR A 379 -27.11 -7.22 -34.45
N GLU A 380 -26.56 -7.32 -33.23
CA GLU A 380 -27.16 -6.78 -32.02
C GLU A 380 -26.85 -5.28 -31.92
N ASN A 381 -27.79 -4.46 -31.46
CA ASN A 381 -27.63 -3.00 -31.37
C ASN A 381 -27.66 -2.56 -29.90
N ASP A 382 -26.48 -2.51 -29.29
CA ASP A 382 -26.24 -1.96 -27.94
C ASP A 382 -25.09 -0.94 -28.00
N PRO A 383 -25.40 0.35 -28.28
CA PRO A 383 -24.40 1.37 -28.50
C PRO A 383 -23.41 1.52 -27.33
N ILE A 384 -22.11 1.44 -27.60
CA ILE A 384 -21.05 1.56 -26.59
C ILE A 384 -19.97 2.53 -27.05
N GLU A 385 -19.52 3.43 -26.17
CA GLU A 385 -18.36 4.29 -26.43
C GLU A 385 -17.07 3.45 -26.33
N GLY A 386 -16.31 3.42 -27.42
CA GLY A 386 -15.03 2.72 -27.50
C GLY A 386 -13.86 3.53 -26.94
N PRO A 387 -12.67 2.91 -26.81
CA PRO A 387 -11.45 3.59 -26.37
C PRO A 387 -10.97 4.66 -27.37
N ASP A 388 -11.48 4.64 -28.60
CA ASP A 388 -11.30 5.64 -29.65
C ASP A 388 -12.25 6.85 -29.53
N GLY A 389 -13.13 6.85 -28.52
CA GLY A 389 -14.12 7.90 -28.29
C GLY A 389 -15.30 7.86 -29.26
N LYS A 390 -15.42 6.82 -30.07
CA LYS A 390 -16.54 6.62 -31.02
C LYS A 390 -17.61 5.73 -30.42
N ILE A 391 -18.85 5.94 -30.82
CA ILE A 391 -19.96 5.06 -30.47
C ILE A 391 -19.99 3.91 -31.48
N HIS A 392 -19.91 2.68 -30.97
CA HIS A 392 -19.97 1.45 -31.75
C HIS A 392 -21.33 0.78 -31.54
N GLY A 393 -21.86 0.12 -32.57
CA GLY A 393 -23.19 -0.47 -32.53
C GLY A 393 -23.37 -1.57 -31.46
N ASN A 394 -22.31 -2.31 -31.12
CA ASN A 394 -22.29 -3.22 -29.97
C ASN A 394 -20.85 -3.46 -29.48
N THR A 395 -20.73 -4.19 -28.36
CA THR A 395 -19.42 -4.55 -27.77
C THR A 395 -18.54 -5.32 -28.76
N CYS A 396 -19.11 -6.18 -29.60
CA CYS A 396 -18.35 -6.93 -30.60
C CYS A 396 -17.76 -6.00 -31.69
N PHE A 397 -18.55 -5.07 -32.24
CA PHE A 397 -18.05 -4.08 -33.22
C PHE A 397 -16.98 -3.17 -32.62
N MET A 398 -17.13 -2.77 -31.35
CA MET A 398 -16.09 -2.04 -30.62
C MET A 398 -14.81 -2.86 -30.50
N CYS A 399 -14.90 -4.13 -30.11
CA CYS A 399 -13.74 -5.02 -30.02
C CYS A 399 -13.10 -5.30 -31.38
N ALA A 400 -13.89 -5.41 -32.45
CA ALA A 400 -13.40 -5.56 -33.81
C ALA A 400 -12.58 -4.33 -34.25
N ALA A 401 -13.08 -3.12 -34.00
CA ALA A 401 -12.37 -1.87 -34.26
C ALA A 401 -11.09 -1.77 -33.41
N PHE A 402 -11.18 -2.13 -32.12
CA PHE A 402 -10.05 -2.14 -31.20
C PHE A 402 -8.92 -3.07 -31.68
N PHE A 403 -9.24 -4.30 -32.10
CA PHE A 403 -8.23 -5.24 -32.61
C PHE A 403 -7.60 -4.79 -33.94
N GLN A 404 -8.36 -4.16 -34.82
CA GLN A 404 -7.81 -3.56 -36.04
C GLN A 404 -6.84 -2.42 -35.72
N GLN A 405 -7.16 -1.61 -34.71
CA GLN A 405 -6.27 -0.55 -34.25
C GLN A 405 -5.01 -1.12 -33.60
N GLU A 406 -5.10 -2.17 -32.78
CA GLU A 406 -3.91 -2.86 -32.26
C GLU A 406 -3.02 -3.40 -33.39
N ALA A 407 -3.62 -4.05 -34.40
CA ALA A 407 -2.87 -4.58 -35.54
C ALA A 407 -2.18 -3.47 -36.36
N LYS A 408 -2.88 -2.36 -36.62
CA LYS A 408 -2.31 -1.18 -37.30
C LYS A 408 -1.19 -0.53 -36.51
N GLU A 409 -1.30 -0.50 -35.19
CA GLU A 409 -0.25 0.04 -34.32
C GLU A 409 0.95 -0.89 -34.21
N GLU A 410 0.75 -2.20 -34.15
CA GLU A 410 1.85 -3.19 -34.21
C GLU A 410 2.57 -3.12 -35.56
N GLU A 411 1.82 -2.92 -36.66
CA GLU A 411 2.37 -2.69 -37.98
C GLU A 411 3.11 -1.35 -38.07
N ALA A 412 2.55 -0.27 -37.51
CA ALA A 412 3.20 1.04 -37.45
C ALA A 412 4.44 1.05 -36.54
N GLU A 413 4.46 0.27 -35.46
CA GLU A 413 5.62 0.09 -34.58
C GLU A 413 6.70 -0.77 -35.24
N SER A 414 6.30 -1.72 -36.09
CA SER A 414 7.23 -2.45 -36.96
C SER A 414 7.83 -1.59 -38.08
N LYS A 415 7.10 -0.56 -38.52
CA LYS A 415 7.51 0.40 -39.58
C LYS A 415 8.13 1.70 -39.04
N ARG A 416 8.08 1.96 -37.73
CA ARG A 416 8.65 3.16 -37.12
C ARG A 416 10.18 3.10 -37.14
N PRO A 417 10.89 4.06 -37.76
CA PRO A 417 12.30 4.26 -37.42
C PRO A 417 12.37 4.64 -35.94
N LYS A 418 13.20 3.92 -35.18
CA LYS A 418 13.37 4.13 -33.73
C LYS A 418 13.68 5.62 -33.46
N ARG A 419 12.95 6.24 -32.53
CA ARG A 419 13.16 7.63 -32.10
C ARG A 419 14.61 7.81 -31.65
N GLY A 420 15.33 8.58 -32.46
CA GLY A 420 16.75 8.87 -32.42
C GLY A 420 17.17 9.37 -33.81
N ALA A 421 16.37 10.26 -34.38
CA ALA A 421 16.69 10.95 -35.63
C ALA A 421 17.07 12.41 -35.32
N GLU A 422 17.93 12.59 -34.32
CA GLU A 422 19.04 13.53 -34.51
C GLU A 422 19.88 12.90 -35.63
N LYS A 423 20.28 13.67 -36.63
CA LYS A 423 21.03 13.20 -37.82
C LYS A 423 22.00 12.09 -37.41
N ASP A 424 21.77 10.87 -37.91
CA ASP A 424 22.60 9.71 -37.58
C ASP A 424 24.05 9.99 -37.96
N THR A 425 24.84 10.36 -36.94
CA THR A 425 26.24 10.74 -37.05
C THR A 425 27.09 9.63 -37.70
N CYS A 426 26.59 8.39 -37.72
CA CYS A 426 27.26 7.21 -38.22
C CYS A 426 26.67 6.62 -39.51
N SER A 427 25.75 7.34 -40.16
CA SER A 427 25.03 6.90 -41.37
C SER A 427 25.94 6.53 -42.54
N GLU A 428 27.03 7.27 -42.74
CA GLU A 428 28.03 7.01 -43.78
C GLU A 428 28.78 5.68 -43.56
N PHE A 429 29.07 5.34 -42.31
CA PHE A 429 29.77 4.12 -41.94
C PHE A 429 28.87 2.89 -41.92
N ARG A 430 27.55 3.05 -41.78
CA ARG A 430 26.58 1.94 -41.88
C ARG A 430 26.64 1.21 -43.21
N ARG A 431 26.93 1.93 -44.31
CA ARG A 431 27.07 1.34 -45.66
C ARG A 431 28.35 0.52 -45.84
N LEU A 432 29.32 0.71 -44.97
CA LEU A 432 30.64 0.05 -44.99
C LEU A 432 30.69 -1.20 -44.09
N LEU A 433 29.62 -1.49 -43.33
CA LEU A 433 29.54 -2.70 -42.52
C LEU A 433 29.50 -3.96 -43.39
N LYS A 434 30.46 -4.85 -43.19
CA LYS A 434 30.44 -6.21 -43.76
C LYS A 434 30.44 -7.23 -42.62
N ASN A 435 29.48 -8.15 -42.63
CA ASN A 435 29.35 -9.24 -41.64
C ASN A 435 29.40 -8.79 -40.17
N GLY A 436 28.84 -7.62 -39.85
CA GLY A 436 28.83 -7.08 -38.48
C GLY A 436 30.15 -6.42 -38.03
N SER A 437 31.14 -6.28 -38.92
CA SER A 437 32.40 -5.60 -38.63
C SER A 437 32.57 -4.35 -39.50
N LEU A 438 32.88 -3.22 -38.86
CA LEU A 438 33.32 -1.99 -39.52
C LEU A 438 34.85 -1.92 -39.46
N PHE A 439 35.49 -1.80 -40.61
CA PHE A 439 36.93 -1.63 -40.73
C PHE A 439 37.23 -0.15 -40.89
N CYS A 440 38.00 0.41 -39.95
CA CYS A 440 38.35 1.82 -39.90
C CYS A 440 39.80 2.03 -40.31
N THR A 441 40.04 3.06 -41.11
CA THR A 441 41.37 3.56 -41.42
C THR A 441 41.99 4.19 -40.17
N ARG A 442 43.34 4.17 -40.10
CA ARG A 442 44.10 4.73 -38.99
C ARG A 442 44.28 6.24 -39.18
N GLU A 443 43.17 6.97 -39.13
CA GLU A 443 43.13 8.43 -39.05
C GLU A 443 43.11 8.85 -37.57
N ASN A 444 43.77 9.97 -37.21
CA ASN A 444 43.85 10.46 -35.84
C ASN A 444 43.15 11.82 -35.72
N ASP A 445 41.82 11.81 -35.78
CA ASP A 445 40.95 12.98 -35.62
C ASP A 445 40.00 12.75 -34.44
N PRO A 446 40.40 13.11 -33.20
CA PRO A 446 39.68 12.71 -32.00
C PRO A 446 38.26 13.27 -31.95
N VAL A 447 37.27 12.40 -31.73
CA VAL A 447 35.86 12.80 -31.60
C VAL A 447 35.29 12.36 -30.26
N ARG A 448 34.42 13.18 -29.68
CA ARG A 448 33.69 12.81 -28.46
C ARG A 448 32.39 12.10 -28.81
N GLY A 449 32.23 10.87 -28.36
CA GLY A 449 31.06 10.02 -28.61
C GLY A 449 29.86 10.37 -27.72
N PRO A 450 28.66 9.84 -28.04
CA PRO A 450 27.44 10.03 -27.25
C PRO A 450 27.51 9.48 -25.82
N ASP A 451 28.45 8.56 -25.56
CA ASP A 451 28.73 8.02 -24.22
C ASP A 451 29.76 8.87 -23.44
N GLY A 452 30.12 10.05 -23.97
CA GLY A 452 31.01 11.01 -23.35
C GLY A 452 32.50 10.72 -23.51
N LYS A 453 32.87 9.59 -24.16
CA LYS A 453 34.26 9.15 -24.37
C LYS A 453 34.88 9.79 -25.60
N THR A 454 36.20 9.94 -25.58
CA THR A 454 36.96 10.39 -26.75
C THR A 454 37.46 9.18 -27.54
N HIS A 455 37.13 9.11 -28.82
CA HIS A 455 37.59 8.07 -29.74
C HIS A 455 38.61 8.66 -30.71
N GLY A 456 39.57 7.84 -31.17
CA GLY A 456 40.66 8.32 -32.03
C GLY A 456 40.23 8.86 -33.40
N ASN A 457 39.09 8.38 -33.93
CA ASN A 457 38.44 8.96 -35.10
C ASN A 457 36.94 8.63 -35.14
N LYS A 458 36.23 9.29 -36.06
CA LYS A 458 34.77 9.14 -36.25
C LYS A 458 34.37 7.70 -36.58
N CYS A 459 35.18 7.00 -37.38
CA CYS A 459 34.91 5.60 -37.70
C CYS A 459 35.01 4.70 -36.46
N ALA A 460 36.01 4.89 -35.60
CA ALA A 460 36.19 4.13 -34.36
C ALA A 460 35.02 4.34 -33.39
N MET A 461 34.56 5.59 -33.24
CA MET A 461 33.34 5.90 -32.47
C MET A 461 32.12 5.19 -33.05
N CYS A 462 31.91 5.29 -34.36
CA CYS A 462 30.79 4.66 -35.04
C CYS A 462 30.85 3.13 -35.03
N LYS A 463 32.04 2.53 -35.05
CA LYS A 463 32.23 1.08 -34.88
C LYS A 463 31.65 0.60 -33.56
N GLU A 464 31.94 1.29 -32.46
CA GLU A 464 31.41 0.95 -31.14
C GLU A 464 29.90 1.18 -31.02
N VAL A 465 29.40 2.29 -31.58
CA VAL A 465 27.95 2.59 -31.59
C VAL A 465 27.18 1.50 -32.33
N LEU A 466 27.64 1.13 -33.53
CA LEU A 466 26.97 0.14 -34.38
C LEU A 466 27.07 -1.29 -33.82
N GLN A 467 28.16 -1.63 -33.12
CA GLN A 467 28.27 -2.89 -32.39
C GLN A 467 27.27 -2.97 -31.23
N LYS A 468 27.13 -1.89 -30.43
CA LYS A 468 26.13 -1.83 -29.34
C LYS A 468 24.70 -1.94 -29.88
N GLU A 469 24.40 -1.35 -31.03
CA GLU A 469 23.09 -1.48 -31.70
C GLU A 469 22.79 -2.92 -32.14
N ASP A 470 23.77 -3.62 -32.73
CA ASP A 470 23.61 -5.01 -33.17
C ASP A 470 23.44 -5.97 -31.99
N GLU A 471 24.21 -5.78 -30.91
CA GLU A 471 24.05 -6.55 -29.67
C GLU A 471 22.66 -6.34 -29.04
N ALA A 472 22.18 -5.08 -29.00
CA ALA A 472 20.85 -4.78 -28.50
C ALA A 472 19.75 -5.40 -29.38
N ARG A 473 19.96 -5.47 -30.71
CA ARG A 473 19.06 -6.16 -31.64
C ARG A 473 19.01 -7.66 -31.37
N LYS A 474 20.17 -8.32 -31.22
CA LYS A 474 20.27 -9.75 -30.88
C LYS A 474 19.60 -10.08 -29.55
N ARG A 475 19.74 -9.22 -28.53
CA ARG A 475 19.03 -9.38 -27.23
C ARG A 475 17.52 -9.33 -27.40
N LYS A 476 16.99 -8.34 -28.15
CA LYS A 476 15.55 -8.23 -28.42
C LYS A 476 14.99 -9.39 -29.23
N GLU A 477 15.77 -9.94 -30.16
CA GLU A 477 15.38 -11.12 -30.92
C GLU A 477 15.32 -12.37 -30.03
N LYS A 478 16.29 -12.53 -29.12
CA LYS A 478 16.29 -13.60 -28.12
C LYS A 478 15.07 -13.53 -27.20
N GLU A 479 14.75 -12.34 -26.67
CA GLU A 479 13.55 -12.13 -25.85
C GLU A 479 12.24 -12.41 -26.60
N ARG A 480 12.19 -12.11 -27.91
CA ARG A 480 11.04 -12.45 -28.76
C ARG A 480 10.89 -13.95 -28.95
N LYS A 481 11.99 -14.67 -29.23
CA LYS A 481 12.01 -16.13 -29.34
C LYS A 481 11.58 -16.79 -28.02
N GLU A 482 12.10 -16.32 -26.89
CA GLU A 482 11.70 -16.82 -25.57
C GLU A 482 10.20 -16.60 -25.27
N LYS A 483 9.64 -15.45 -25.66
CA LYS A 483 8.20 -15.17 -25.52
C LYS A 483 7.34 -16.00 -26.48
N GLU A 484 7.84 -16.31 -27.67
CA GLU A 484 7.17 -17.17 -28.64
C GLU A 484 7.17 -18.64 -28.18
N ASP A 485 8.27 -19.11 -27.63
CA ASP A 485 8.40 -20.46 -27.07
C ASP A 485 7.52 -20.64 -25.82
N GLN A 486 7.41 -19.60 -24.98
CA GLN A 486 6.44 -19.57 -23.87
C GLN A 486 4.98 -19.64 -24.37
N ARG A 487 4.65 -18.98 -25.49
CA ARG A 487 3.31 -19.06 -26.10
C ARG A 487 3.03 -20.43 -26.73
N LYS A 488 4.04 -21.10 -27.30
CA LYS A 488 3.93 -22.47 -27.83
C LYS A 488 3.75 -23.49 -26.72
N ALA A 489 4.42 -23.33 -25.57
CA ALA A 489 4.26 -24.19 -24.40
C ALA A 489 2.86 -24.15 -23.77
N VAL A 490 2.15 -23.01 -23.87
CA VAL A 490 0.77 -22.85 -23.37
C VAL A 490 -0.27 -23.53 -24.28
N ARG A 491 0.04 -23.73 -25.57
CA ARG A 491 -0.86 -24.41 -26.54
C ARG A 491 -0.81 -25.94 -26.47
N SER A 492 0.28 -26.52 -25.99
CA SER A 492 0.39 -27.98 -25.78
C SER A 492 0.05 -28.33 -24.33
N GLY A 493 -1.24 -28.39 -24.01
CA GLY A 493 -1.71 -28.78 -22.68
C GLY A 493 -1.21 -30.18 -22.27
N ARG A 494 -0.20 -30.23 -21.39
CA ARG A 494 0.15 -31.42 -20.61
C ARG A 494 0.18 -31.07 -19.12
N LYS A 495 -0.46 -31.94 -18.34
CA LYS A 495 -0.77 -31.83 -16.91
C LYS A 495 0.46 -31.54 -16.05
N ARG A 496 0.23 -30.78 -14.97
CA ARG A 496 1.18 -30.41 -13.91
C ARG A 496 1.87 -31.63 -13.28
N GLY A 497 3.19 -31.55 -13.10
CA GLY A 497 3.93 -32.40 -12.16
C GLY A 497 5.42 -32.63 -12.46
N ARG A 498 6.30 -31.62 -12.39
CA ARG A 498 7.74 -31.79 -12.06
C ARG A 498 8.44 -30.44 -11.83
N ARG A 499 9.14 -30.31 -10.70
CA ARG A 499 10.13 -29.26 -10.44
C ARG A 499 11.25 -29.39 -11.50
N GLY A 500 11.35 -28.44 -12.44
CA GLY A 500 12.45 -28.39 -13.40
C GLY A 500 13.75 -27.98 -12.69
N LYS A 501 14.78 -28.84 -12.75
CA LYS A 501 16.16 -28.47 -12.42
C LYS A 501 16.71 -27.62 -13.57
N ALA A 502 17.42 -26.54 -13.25
CA ALA A 502 18.24 -25.82 -14.22
C ALA A 502 19.31 -26.78 -14.80
N GLU A 503 19.54 -26.73 -16.10
CA GLU A 503 20.56 -27.55 -16.78
C GLU A 503 21.97 -27.16 -16.28
N ASP A 504 22.75 -28.16 -15.86
CA ASP A 504 24.13 -27.98 -15.37
C ASP A 504 25.08 -27.66 -16.53
N GLN A 505 25.47 -26.39 -16.64
CA GLN A 505 26.33 -25.88 -17.71
C GLN A 505 27.75 -26.47 -17.73
N CYS A 506 28.16 -27.20 -16.69
CA CYS A 506 29.48 -27.85 -16.59
C CYS A 506 29.41 -29.39 -16.60
N ALA A 507 28.26 -29.99 -16.91
CA ALA A 507 28.05 -31.44 -16.85
C ALA A 507 29.04 -32.27 -17.69
N GLU A 508 29.43 -31.75 -18.86
CA GLU A 508 30.37 -32.41 -19.78
C GLU A 508 31.80 -32.46 -19.20
N TYR A 509 32.30 -31.34 -18.68
CA TYR A 509 33.62 -31.23 -18.05
C TYR A 509 33.71 -31.94 -16.70
N ARG A 510 32.57 -32.16 -16.03
CA ARG A 510 32.48 -32.89 -14.76
C ARG A 510 32.81 -34.37 -14.93
N LYS A 511 32.53 -34.96 -16.08
CA LYS A 511 32.93 -36.34 -16.41
C LYS A 511 34.45 -36.45 -16.62
N GLN A 512 35.06 -35.43 -17.21
CA GLN A 512 36.50 -35.39 -17.47
C GLN A 512 37.33 -35.22 -16.17
N MET A 513 36.83 -34.45 -15.19
CA MET A 513 37.44 -34.33 -13.84
C MET A 513 37.51 -35.65 -13.06
N LYS A 514 36.60 -36.60 -13.32
CA LYS A 514 36.61 -37.91 -12.63
C LYS A 514 37.80 -38.78 -13.03
N ASN A 515 38.42 -38.49 -14.17
CA ASN A 515 39.55 -39.23 -14.73
C ASN A 515 40.89 -38.53 -14.47
N GLY A 516 40.93 -37.47 -13.65
CA GLY A 516 42.13 -36.68 -13.35
C GLY A 516 41.91 -35.17 -13.45
N PRO A 517 42.93 -34.35 -13.16
CA PRO A 517 42.81 -32.90 -13.20
C PRO A 517 42.47 -32.41 -14.62
N LEU A 518 41.40 -31.62 -14.73
CA LEU A 518 40.89 -31.11 -16.01
C LEU A 518 41.96 -30.31 -16.76
N SER A 519 42.38 -30.80 -17.93
CA SER A 519 43.27 -30.09 -18.85
C SER A 519 42.43 -29.32 -19.88
N CYS A 520 42.59 -28.00 -19.95
CA CYS A 520 41.83 -27.15 -20.87
C CYS A 520 42.68 -26.73 -22.05
N THR A 521 42.09 -26.71 -23.26
CA THR A 521 42.73 -26.16 -24.45
C THR A 521 42.88 -24.64 -24.34
N ARG A 522 43.88 -24.06 -25.02
CA ARG A 522 44.16 -22.60 -25.02
C ARG A 522 43.25 -21.80 -25.97
N GLU A 523 42.09 -22.33 -26.30
CA GLU A 523 41.09 -21.65 -27.12
C GLU A 523 40.56 -20.41 -26.39
N ILE A 524 40.32 -19.33 -27.13
CA ILE A 524 39.82 -18.06 -26.59
C ILE A 524 38.38 -17.90 -27.08
N ASP A 525 37.43 -18.38 -26.27
CA ASP A 525 35.99 -18.20 -26.44
C ASP A 525 35.38 -17.67 -25.12
N PRO A 526 35.40 -16.35 -24.89
CA PRO A 526 35.20 -15.79 -23.57
C PRO A 526 33.79 -16.02 -23.00
N VAL A 527 33.72 -16.59 -21.80
CA VAL A 527 32.45 -16.81 -21.09
C VAL A 527 32.43 -16.04 -19.77
N ARG A 528 31.24 -15.59 -19.34
CA ARG A 528 31.02 -15.02 -18.00
C ARG A 528 30.20 -15.96 -17.14
N ASN A 529 30.60 -16.11 -15.88
CA ASN A 529 29.80 -16.85 -14.89
C ASN A 529 28.70 -15.97 -14.26
N GLU A 530 27.86 -16.57 -13.41
CA GLU A 530 26.71 -15.92 -12.72
C GLU A 530 27.11 -14.69 -11.89
N ASN A 531 28.37 -14.60 -11.46
CA ASN A 531 28.91 -13.47 -10.69
C ASN A 531 29.54 -12.39 -11.57
N GLY A 532 29.45 -12.51 -12.90
CA GLY A 532 29.98 -11.56 -13.87
C GLY A 532 31.49 -11.67 -14.14
N LYS A 533 32.19 -12.67 -13.59
CA LYS A 533 33.62 -12.91 -13.83
C LYS A 533 33.83 -13.56 -15.19
N SER A 534 34.74 -13.01 -15.99
CA SER A 534 35.04 -13.47 -17.36
C SER A 534 36.18 -14.48 -17.37
N TYR A 535 36.06 -15.49 -18.23
CA TYR A 535 37.04 -16.56 -18.42
C TYR A 535 37.37 -16.67 -19.90
N ASN A 536 38.59 -17.14 -20.21
CA ASN A 536 39.06 -17.25 -21.60
C ASN A 536 38.29 -18.29 -22.41
N ASN A 537 37.81 -19.35 -21.76
CA ASN A 537 36.91 -20.34 -22.36
C ASN A 537 36.05 -21.04 -21.31
N LYS A 538 35.02 -21.76 -21.77
CA LYS A 538 34.09 -22.51 -20.91
C LYS A 538 34.78 -23.57 -20.06
N CYS A 539 35.83 -24.22 -20.58
CA CYS A 539 36.62 -25.17 -19.81
C CYS A 539 37.31 -24.50 -18.62
N ALA A 540 37.92 -23.33 -18.79
CA ALA A 540 38.58 -22.59 -17.71
C ALA A 540 37.59 -22.15 -16.62
N MET A 541 36.39 -21.71 -17.01
CA MET A 541 35.31 -21.39 -16.07
C MET A 541 34.86 -22.62 -15.28
N CYS A 542 34.60 -23.74 -15.98
CA CYS A 542 34.17 -24.98 -15.33
C CYS A 542 35.31 -25.61 -14.50
N LYS A 543 36.57 -25.45 -14.89
CA LYS A 543 37.75 -25.87 -14.12
C LYS A 543 37.78 -25.17 -12.77
N GLU A 544 37.66 -23.84 -12.74
CA GLU A 544 37.64 -23.08 -11.47
C GLU A 544 36.40 -23.41 -10.64
N LYS A 545 35.21 -23.53 -11.27
CA LYS A 545 33.96 -23.89 -10.57
C LYS A 545 34.04 -25.27 -9.93
N LEU A 546 34.50 -26.28 -10.67
CA LEU A 546 34.61 -27.66 -10.19
C LEU A 546 35.77 -27.83 -9.19
N GLN A 547 36.85 -27.06 -9.31
CA GLN A 547 37.91 -27.02 -8.30
C GLN A 547 37.43 -26.39 -7.00
N LYS A 548 36.68 -25.29 -7.06
CA LYS A 548 36.04 -24.69 -5.89
C LYS A 548 35.02 -25.63 -5.23
N GLU A 549 34.21 -26.34 -6.01
CA GLU A 549 33.31 -27.36 -5.48
C GLU A 549 34.09 -28.51 -4.81
N ALA A 550 35.22 -28.94 -5.38
CA ALA A 550 36.08 -29.96 -4.78
C ALA A 550 36.79 -29.45 -3.51
N GLU A 551 37.18 -28.18 -3.45
CA GLU A 551 37.76 -27.53 -2.27
C GLU A 551 36.72 -27.26 -1.17
N GLU A 552 35.50 -26.88 -1.52
CA GLU A 552 34.37 -26.76 -0.59
C GLU A 552 33.97 -28.14 -0.03
N ASN A 553 34.00 -29.18 -0.87
CA ASN A 553 33.84 -30.56 -0.41
C ASN A 553 35.00 -31.01 0.50
N LYS A 554 36.24 -30.56 0.25
CA LYS A 554 37.37 -30.77 1.17
C LYS A 554 37.26 -29.94 2.45
N LYS A 555 36.69 -28.72 2.43
CA LYS A 555 36.35 -27.94 3.64
C LYS A 555 35.25 -28.64 4.45
N ASN A 556 34.25 -29.22 3.80
CA ASN A 556 33.25 -30.09 4.43
C ASN A 556 33.87 -31.38 5.01
N SER A 557 35.02 -31.83 4.48
CA SER A 557 35.78 -32.97 5.02
C SER A 557 36.78 -32.60 6.13
N ARG A 558 37.30 -31.37 6.18
CA ARG A 558 38.22 -30.88 7.23
C ARG A 558 37.51 -30.35 8.48
N ASN A 559 36.22 -30.02 8.38
CA ASN A 559 35.37 -29.76 9.55
C ASN A 559 35.01 -31.02 10.37
N ARG A 560 35.69 -32.15 10.15
CA ARG A 560 35.55 -33.39 10.92
C ARG A 560 36.66 -33.64 11.95
N SER A 561 37.64 -32.74 12.10
CA SER A 561 38.72 -32.95 13.09
C SER A 561 39.34 -31.63 13.54
N ASN A 562 38.59 -30.93 14.39
CA ASN A 562 39.00 -30.18 15.60
C ASN A 562 38.06 -29.00 15.84
N GLY A 563 37.43 -28.99 17.02
CA GLY A 563 36.39 -28.03 17.39
C GLY A 563 36.92 -26.67 17.82
N ASN A 564 36.15 -25.61 17.58
CA ASN A 564 35.27 -25.03 18.60
C ASN A 564 34.35 -23.95 18.00
N GLU A 565 33.19 -23.79 18.65
CA GLU A 565 32.20 -22.70 18.57
C GLU A 565 31.16 -22.66 17.40
N SER A 566 30.01 -23.27 17.71
CA SER A 566 28.65 -22.69 17.73
C SER A 566 28.02 -22.09 16.46
N ALA A 567 27.06 -22.82 15.85
CA ALA A 567 25.72 -22.32 15.45
C ALA A 567 24.79 -23.42 14.86
N LEU A 568 23.68 -23.68 15.55
CA LEU A 568 22.39 -24.32 15.16
C LEU A 568 22.37 -25.62 14.32
N GLY A 569 21.75 -26.65 14.93
CA GLY A 569 21.80 -28.05 14.51
C GLY A 569 20.77 -28.50 13.47
N LYS A 570 21.16 -29.53 12.73
CA LYS A 570 20.29 -30.35 11.86
C LYS A 570 20.08 -31.71 12.54
N ASP A 571 18.85 -32.20 12.55
CA ASP A 571 18.48 -33.45 13.22
C ASP A 571 19.04 -34.65 12.43
N VAL A 572 19.87 -35.45 13.08
CA VAL A 572 20.57 -36.61 12.50
C VAL A 572 19.59 -37.62 11.90
N CYS A 573 18.34 -37.67 12.37
CA CYS A 573 17.32 -38.60 11.88
C CYS A 573 16.46 -38.06 10.73
N ASP A 574 16.71 -36.84 10.22
CA ASP A 574 15.90 -36.21 9.17
C ASP A 574 15.86 -37.00 7.86
N GLN A 575 16.98 -37.65 7.50
CA GLN A 575 17.08 -38.44 6.28
C GLN A 575 16.22 -39.72 6.33
N PHE A 576 15.90 -40.21 7.53
CA PHE A 576 15.07 -41.39 7.74
C PHE A 576 13.59 -41.03 7.90
N ARG A 577 13.25 -39.76 8.15
CA ARG A 577 11.84 -39.30 8.23
C ARG A 577 11.08 -39.52 6.92
N SER A 578 11.75 -39.39 5.77
CA SER A 578 11.13 -39.62 4.45
C SER A 578 10.95 -41.08 4.09
N GLN A 579 11.50 -42.00 4.88
CA GLN A 579 11.45 -43.46 4.68
C GLN A 579 10.44 -44.14 5.63
N MET A 580 9.66 -43.36 6.38
CA MET A 580 8.62 -43.89 7.26
C MET A 580 7.36 -44.28 6.50
N GLU A 581 6.87 -45.50 6.74
CA GLU A 581 5.54 -45.94 6.32
C GLU A 581 4.73 -46.35 7.55
N ASN A 582 3.47 -45.89 7.64
CA ASN A 582 2.54 -46.19 8.74
C ASN A 582 3.07 -45.94 10.17
N GLY A 583 4.03 -45.02 10.32
CA GLY A 583 4.62 -44.66 11.61
C GLY A 583 5.70 -45.62 12.12
N GLN A 584 6.16 -46.54 11.27
CA GLN A 584 7.21 -47.51 11.60
C GLN A 584 8.34 -47.43 10.57
N LEU A 585 9.59 -47.35 11.04
CA LEU A 585 10.79 -47.34 10.18
C LEU A 585 11.33 -48.76 10.05
N THR A 586 11.51 -49.24 8.81
CA THR A 586 12.11 -50.55 8.53
C THR A 586 13.60 -50.37 8.26
N CYS A 587 14.44 -51.05 9.04
CA CYS A 587 15.89 -50.94 8.94
C CYS A 587 16.47 -52.24 8.40
N THR A 588 17.45 -52.13 7.52
CA THR A 588 18.29 -53.26 7.09
C THR A 588 19.20 -53.69 8.24
N GLN A 589 19.54 -54.99 8.31
CA GLN A 589 20.49 -55.50 9.31
C GLN A 589 21.91 -55.11 8.89
N GLU A 590 22.32 -53.91 9.30
CA GLU A 590 23.72 -53.46 9.27
C GLU A 590 24.22 -53.39 10.72
N SER A 591 25.47 -53.74 10.98
CA SER A 591 26.01 -53.91 12.34
C SER A 591 27.10 -52.90 12.65
N ASP A 592 26.72 -51.62 12.77
CA ASP A 592 27.62 -50.52 13.17
C ASP A 592 27.03 -49.81 14.40
N PRO A 593 27.38 -50.25 15.63
CA PRO A 593 26.73 -49.77 16.84
C PRO A 593 26.93 -48.27 17.08
N VAL A 594 25.85 -47.59 17.47
CA VAL A 594 25.87 -46.15 17.77
C VAL A 594 25.24 -45.85 19.13
N GLN A 595 25.77 -44.82 19.79
CA GLN A 595 25.26 -44.40 21.09
C GLN A 595 24.24 -43.27 20.91
N GLY A 596 23.02 -43.51 21.38
CA GLY A 596 21.93 -42.55 21.35
C GLY A 596 22.14 -41.39 22.34
N PRO A 597 21.40 -40.29 22.19
CA PRO A 597 21.44 -39.15 23.11
C PRO A 597 20.96 -39.48 24.53
N ASP A 598 20.30 -40.62 24.73
CA ASP A 598 19.95 -41.20 26.03
C ASP A 598 21.03 -42.16 26.57
N GLY A 599 22.20 -42.20 25.95
CA GLY A 599 23.37 -42.99 26.37
C GLY A 599 23.31 -44.47 26.02
N ARG A 600 22.22 -44.94 25.41
CA ARG A 600 22.01 -46.35 25.04
C ARG A 600 22.73 -46.70 23.74
N THR A 601 23.25 -47.93 23.66
CA THR A 601 23.92 -48.42 22.45
C THR A 601 22.89 -49.13 21.57
N HIS A 602 22.75 -48.69 20.33
CA HIS A 602 21.88 -49.26 19.31
C HIS A 602 22.72 -49.93 18.24
N GLY A 603 22.27 -51.05 17.67
CA GLY A 603 23.05 -51.82 16.71
C GLY A 603 23.41 -51.10 15.41
N ASN A 604 22.62 -50.09 15.02
CA ASN A 604 22.94 -49.17 13.93
C ASN A 604 22.16 -47.84 14.03
N ILE A 605 22.55 -46.85 13.23
CA ILE A 605 21.92 -45.51 13.17
C ILE A 605 20.44 -45.60 12.82
N CYS A 606 20.06 -46.51 11.92
CA CYS A 606 18.66 -46.70 11.56
C CYS A 606 17.85 -47.20 12.77
N ALA A 607 18.37 -48.14 13.57
CA ALA A 607 17.72 -48.66 14.77
C ALA A 607 17.55 -47.58 15.84
N MET A 608 18.55 -46.73 16.05
CA MET A 608 18.45 -45.57 16.94
C MET A 608 17.38 -44.59 16.46
N CYS A 609 17.37 -44.24 15.16
CA CYS A 609 16.37 -43.34 14.59
C CYS A 609 14.97 -43.94 14.55
N LYS A 610 14.84 -45.27 14.38
CA LYS A 610 13.58 -46.01 14.47
C LYS A 610 12.95 -45.85 15.85
N GLU A 611 13.74 -45.94 16.92
CA GLU A 611 13.26 -45.74 18.28
C GLU A 611 12.94 -44.27 18.59
N LYS A 612 13.84 -43.34 18.24
CA LYS A 612 13.64 -41.89 18.46
C LYS A 612 12.39 -41.39 17.74
N LEU A 613 12.27 -41.70 16.45
CA LEU A 613 11.14 -41.24 15.65
C LEU A 613 9.84 -42.01 16.00
N GLY A 614 9.94 -43.27 16.43
CA GLY A 614 8.81 -44.01 17.01
C GLY A 614 8.28 -43.37 18.30
N ARG A 615 9.16 -42.93 19.21
CA ARG A 615 8.79 -42.16 20.41
C ARG A 615 8.20 -40.79 20.05
N GLU A 616 8.72 -40.11 19.03
CA GLU A 616 8.13 -38.86 18.52
C GLU A 616 6.73 -39.09 17.94
N ALA A 617 6.52 -40.16 17.17
CA ALA A 617 5.21 -40.53 16.63
C ALA A 617 4.22 -40.92 17.74
N ALA A 618 4.67 -41.65 18.77
CA ALA A 618 3.86 -41.97 19.94
C ALA A 618 3.47 -40.71 20.73
N LYS A 619 4.42 -39.81 21.00
CA LYS A 619 4.15 -38.51 21.66
C LYS A 619 3.22 -37.62 20.83
N ARG A 620 3.26 -37.70 19.50
CA ARG A 620 2.29 -37.00 18.62
C ARG A 620 0.90 -37.60 18.74
N LYS A 621 0.77 -38.93 18.79
CA LYS A 621 -0.52 -39.61 19.08
C LYS A 621 -1.07 -39.24 20.46
N THR A 622 -0.22 -39.13 21.50
CA THR A 622 -0.63 -38.67 22.83
C THR A 622 -1.00 -37.19 22.85
N LYS A 623 -0.28 -36.31 22.13
CA LYS A 623 -0.64 -34.88 21.99
C LYS A 623 -1.89 -34.66 21.15
N GLU A 624 -2.16 -35.52 20.17
CA GLU A 624 -3.37 -35.51 19.37
C GLU A 624 -4.57 -36.02 20.19
N GLN A 625 -4.37 -37.05 21.03
CA GLN A 625 -5.35 -37.46 22.04
C GLN A 625 -5.58 -36.39 23.11
N ASP A 626 -4.56 -35.76 23.69
CA ASP A 626 -4.70 -34.70 24.69
C ASP A 626 -5.32 -33.42 24.11
N TYR A 627 -5.06 -33.10 22.84
CA TYR A 627 -5.74 -32.00 22.14
C TYR A 627 -7.21 -32.35 21.90
N MET A 628 -7.54 -33.61 21.59
CA MET A 628 -8.93 -34.06 21.47
C MET A 628 -9.66 -34.11 22.83
N THR A 629 -9.01 -34.52 23.93
CA THR A 629 -9.62 -34.52 25.28
C THR A 629 -9.82 -33.09 25.80
N ASN A 630 -8.83 -32.20 25.65
CA ASN A 630 -8.92 -30.81 26.12
C ASN A 630 -9.88 -29.93 25.29
N THR A 631 -10.14 -30.27 24.03
CA THR A 631 -11.10 -29.52 23.18
C THR A 631 -12.54 -30.00 23.39
N VAL A 632 -12.74 -31.25 23.85
CA VAL A 632 -14.05 -31.81 24.18
C VAL A 632 -14.50 -31.41 25.60
N GLU A 633 -13.59 -31.28 26.56
CA GLU A 633 -13.94 -30.99 27.97
C GLU A 633 -14.25 -29.52 28.26
N LYS A 634 -13.71 -28.56 27.48
CA LYS A 634 -13.93 -27.13 27.76
C LYS A 634 -15.19 -26.53 27.16
N ASN A 635 -15.86 -27.21 26.24
CA ASN A 635 -16.90 -26.61 25.41
C ASN A 635 -18.19 -27.42 25.27
N ASN A 636 -18.64 -28.20 26.26
CA ASN A 636 -20.01 -28.75 26.19
C ASN A 636 -20.66 -29.05 27.54
N GLY A 637 -21.83 -28.44 27.76
CA GLY A 637 -22.87 -28.98 28.63
C GLY A 637 -23.38 -30.30 28.04
N LYS A 638 -22.95 -31.40 28.68
CA LYS A 638 -23.31 -32.83 28.67
C LYS A 638 -24.23 -33.51 27.62
N GLU A 639 -24.94 -32.85 26.70
CA GLU A 639 -25.88 -33.55 25.77
C GLU A 639 -25.49 -33.51 24.28
N ASN A 640 -24.78 -32.50 23.79
CA ASN A 640 -24.34 -32.47 22.37
C ASN A 640 -23.05 -33.26 22.09
N SER A 641 -22.38 -33.74 23.14
CA SER A 641 -21.02 -34.28 23.05
C SER A 641 -20.96 -35.63 22.34
N GLU A 642 -22.04 -36.42 22.31
CA GLU A 642 -21.98 -37.80 21.79
C GLU A 642 -22.14 -37.89 20.27
N MET A 643 -23.05 -37.11 19.70
CA MET A 643 -23.26 -37.08 18.25
C MET A 643 -22.03 -36.55 17.50
N CYS A 644 -21.45 -35.44 17.96
CA CYS A 644 -20.33 -34.81 17.28
C CYS A 644 -19.05 -35.66 17.27
N LYS A 645 -18.92 -36.66 18.16
CA LYS A 645 -17.76 -37.59 18.20
C LYS A 645 -17.63 -38.45 16.94
N HIS A 646 -18.71 -38.68 16.20
CA HIS A 646 -18.72 -39.54 15.02
C HIS A 646 -18.14 -38.88 13.78
N TYR A 647 -18.03 -37.55 13.76
CA TYR A 647 -17.55 -36.81 12.60
C TYR A 647 -16.03 -36.56 12.69
N ARG A 648 -15.33 -36.82 11.58
CA ARG A 648 -13.87 -36.64 11.49
C ARG A 648 -13.52 -35.15 11.44
N VAL A 649 -12.62 -34.69 12.31
CA VAL A 649 -12.14 -33.29 12.36
C VAL A 649 -10.77 -33.18 11.66
N LEU A 650 -10.57 -32.13 10.86
CA LEU A 650 -9.26 -31.78 10.29
C LEU A 650 -8.69 -30.48 10.88
N PRO A 651 -7.37 -30.40 11.10
CA PRO A 651 -6.71 -29.17 11.55
C PRO A 651 -6.96 -28.01 10.57
N ARG A 652 -7.44 -26.87 11.10
CA ARG A 652 -7.80 -25.63 10.38
C ARG A 652 -9.04 -25.66 9.48
N MET A 653 -9.67 -26.82 9.29
CA MET A 653 -10.87 -26.96 8.43
C MET A 653 -12.13 -27.39 9.19
N GLY A 654 -12.05 -27.77 10.47
CA GLY A 654 -13.21 -28.16 11.27
C GLY A 654 -13.70 -29.58 10.97
N TYR A 655 -14.97 -29.87 11.26
CA TYR A 655 -15.59 -31.17 10.93
C TYR A 655 -15.74 -31.35 9.41
N LEU A 656 -15.36 -32.54 8.92
CA LEU A 656 -15.66 -32.99 7.56
C LEU A 656 -17.10 -33.51 7.50
N CYS A 657 -18.01 -32.67 7.03
CA CYS A 657 -19.42 -33.02 6.95
C CYS A 657 -19.76 -33.66 5.61
N PRO A 658 -20.49 -34.79 5.62
CA PRO A 658 -21.08 -35.32 4.40
C PRO A 658 -22.12 -34.34 3.83
N VAL A 659 -22.46 -34.54 2.55
CA VAL A 659 -23.38 -33.67 1.78
C VAL A 659 -24.83 -34.13 1.92
N ASP A 660 -25.08 -35.10 2.79
CA ASP A 660 -26.41 -35.54 3.19
C ASP A 660 -27.19 -34.35 3.79
N LEU A 661 -28.35 -34.06 3.19
CA LEU A 661 -29.22 -32.96 3.59
C LEU A 661 -30.31 -33.52 4.53
N GLN A 662 -29.93 -33.78 5.77
CA GLN A 662 -30.85 -34.11 6.87
C GLN A 662 -30.96 -32.89 7.79
N PRO A 663 -31.77 -31.88 7.43
CA PRO A 663 -31.77 -30.63 8.16
C PRO A 663 -32.20 -30.82 9.61
N VAL A 664 -31.63 -30.03 10.51
CA VAL A 664 -31.99 -29.99 11.93
C VAL A 664 -32.18 -28.56 12.38
N CYS A 665 -33.13 -28.33 13.27
CA CYS A 665 -33.37 -27.02 13.88
C CYS A 665 -32.56 -26.91 15.16
N GLY A 666 -31.74 -25.86 15.28
CA GLY A 666 -31.05 -25.52 16.52
C GLY A 666 -31.99 -24.88 17.54
N ASP A 667 -31.61 -24.92 18.82
CA ASP A 667 -32.26 -24.17 19.90
C ASP A 667 -32.10 -22.64 19.75
N ASP A 668 -31.14 -22.22 18.92
CA ASP A 668 -31.00 -20.85 18.43
C ASP A 668 -32.03 -20.46 17.35
N GLY A 669 -32.92 -21.38 16.97
CA GLY A 669 -33.95 -21.17 15.95
C GLY A 669 -33.41 -21.17 14.52
N GLN A 670 -32.16 -21.58 14.30
CA GLN A 670 -31.58 -21.68 12.95
C GLN A 670 -31.64 -23.11 12.41
N THR A 671 -31.86 -23.25 11.11
CA THR A 671 -31.82 -24.55 10.42
C THR A 671 -30.42 -24.85 9.94
N TYR A 672 -29.88 -26.00 10.34
CA TYR A 672 -28.58 -26.52 9.92
C TYR A 672 -28.79 -27.61 8.89
N GLY A 673 -28.03 -27.59 7.79
CA GLY A 673 -28.22 -28.52 6.66
C GLY A 673 -28.04 -30.00 6.99
N ASN A 674 -27.25 -30.30 8.03
CA ASN A 674 -27.19 -31.60 8.69
C ASN A 674 -26.61 -31.49 10.11
N PRO A 675 -26.70 -32.54 10.93
CA PRO A 675 -26.19 -32.50 12.30
C PRO A 675 -24.68 -32.23 12.38
N CYS A 676 -23.90 -32.69 11.39
CA CYS A 676 -22.47 -32.39 11.32
C CYS A 676 -22.21 -30.89 11.14
N ARG A 677 -22.99 -30.20 10.30
CA ARG A 677 -22.85 -28.75 10.08
C ARG A 677 -23.12 -27.97 11.34
N LEU A 678 -24.06 -28.41 12.17
CA LEU A 678 -24.28 -27.82 13.49
C LEU A 678 -23.07 -28.04 14.41
N CYS A 679 -22.50 -29.26 14.45
CA CYS A 679 -21.26 -29.54 15.19
C CYS A 679 -20.07 -28.68 14.68
N HIS A 680 -19.98 -28.47 13.37
CA HIS A 680 -18.99 -27.61 12.72
C HIS A 680 -19.15 -26.15 13.13
N GLU A 681 -20.37 -25.64 13.17
CA GLU A 681 -20.64 -24.27 13.58
C GLU A 681 -20.29 -24.05 15.05
N ASN A 682 -20.69 -24.98 15.92
CA ASN A 682 -20.31 -24.97 17.34
C ASN A 682 -18.79 -24.97 17.53
N LEU A 683 -18.05 -25.75 16.74
CA LEU A 683 -16.60 -25.82 16.82
C LEU A 683 -15.92 -24.52 16.36
N ILE A 684 -16.36 -23.92 15.25
CA ILE A 684 -15.74 -22.71 14.69
C ILE A 684 -16.12 -21.47 15.49
N ARG A 685 -17.39 -21.35 15.90
CA ARG A 685 -17.89 -20.18 16.63
C ARG A 685 -17.76 -20.27 18.14
N GLN A 686 -17.30 -21.42 18.66
CA GLN A 686 -17.24 -21.71 20.09
C GLN A 686 -18.61 -21.55 20.77
N THR A 687 -19.65 -22.04 20.11
CA THR A 687 -21.04 -22.05 20.62
C THR A 687 -21.44 -23.45 21.07
N ASN A 688 -22.56 -23.57 21.80
CA ASN A 688 -23.11 -24.85 22.26
C ASN A 688 -24.61 -24.94 21.92
N ILE A 689 -24.92 -24.82 20.63
CA ILE A 689 -26.26 -24.88 20.06
C ILE A 689 -26.71 -26.33 20.05
N ARG A 690 -27.88 -26.65 20.60
CA ARG A 690 -28.45 -28.01 20.65
C ARG A 690 -29.47 -28.19 19.53
N ILE A 691 -29.66 -29.42 19.07
CA ILE A 691 -30.78 -29.70 18.15
C ILE A 691 -32.07 -29.61 18.96
N ARG A 692 -32.94 -28.68 18.60
CA ARG A 692 -34.29 -28.53 19.13
C ARG A 692 -35.27 -29.52 18.49
N SER A 693 -35.17 -29.73 17.18
CA SER A 693 -36.01 -30.68 16.44
C SER A 693 -35.33 -31.17 15.16
N GLU A 694 -35.69 -32.37 14.72
CA GLU A 694 -35.34 -32.85 13.38
C GLU A 694 -36.13 -32.08 12.32
N GLY A 695 -35.55 -31.86 11.15
CA GLY A 695 -36.14 -31.05 10.10
C GLY A 695 -35.74 -29.57 10.18
N ARG A 696 -36.36 -28.74 9.34
CA ARG A 696 -36.13 -27.29 9.36
C ARG A 696 -36.92 -26.65 10.49
N CYS A 697 -36.43 -25.53 11.02
CA CYS A 697 -37.19 -24.73 11.97
C CYS A 697 -38.49 -24.23 11.32
N GLU A 698 -39.59 -24.25 12.07
CA GLU A 698 -40.87 -23.72 11.60
C GLU A 698 -40.78 -22.19 11.42
N GLU A 699 -41.18 -21.71 10.24
CA GLU A 699 -41.39 -20.29 10.00
C GLU A 699 -42.68 -19.89 10.70
N SER A 700 -42.59 -19.05 11.74
CA SER A 700 -43.77 -18.53 12.43
C SER A 700 -44.54 -17.59 11.52
N ASN A 701 -45.46 -18.14 10.73
CA ASN A 701 -46.54 -17.38 10.09
C ASN A 701 -47.47 -16.90 11.20
N THR A 702 -47.38 -15.62 11.55
CA THR A 702 -48.45 -14.95 12.31
C THR A 702 -49.67 -14.82 11.40
N GLU A 703 -50.48 -15.87 11.36
CA GLU A 703 -51.85 -15.79 10.86
C GLU A 703 -52.64 -14.79 11.71
N THR A 704 -53.07 -13.72 11.05
CA THR A 704 -54.04 -12.77 11.57
C THR A 704 -55.37 -13.49 11.72
N THR A 705 -55.87 -13.65 12.95
CA THR A 705 -57.28 -13.98 13.19
C THR A 705 -57.90 -12.87 14.06
N PRO A 706 -59.08 -12.33 13.71
CA PRO A 706 -59.57 -11.06 14.26
C PRO A 706 -60.25 -11.26 15.62
N LEU A 707 -59.82 -10.50 16.63
CA LEU A 707 -60.49 -10.42 17.92
C LEU A 707 -61.61 -9.37 17.86
N SER A 708 -62.83 -9.88 17.91
CA SER A 708 -64.10 -9.21 18.15
C SER A 708 -64.09 -8.36 19.43
N MET A 709 -64.66 -7.16 19.34
CA MET A 709 -65.01 -6.32 20.49
C MET A 709 -66.05 -6.99 21.38
N PRO A 710 -66.02 -6.77 22.71
CA PRO A 710 -67.21 -6.84 23.53
C PRO A 710 -67.81 -5.44 23.71
N ALA A 711 -69.09 -5.32 23.34
CA ALA A 711 -69.96 -4.24 23.77
C ALA A 711 -70.58 -4.58 25.13
N SER A 712 -70.63 -3.63 26.05
CA SER A 712 -71.91 -3.11 26.59
C SER A 712 -71.75 -2.22 27.81
N VAL A 713 -72.35 -1.03 27.70
CA VAL A 713 -73.38 -0.47 28.60
C VAL A 713 -73.02 -0.39 30.09
N LYS A 714 -72.73 0.83 30.57
CA LYS A 714 -73.74 1.71 31.19
C LYS A 714 -73.24 3.15 31.28
#